data_AF-A0A9W4RXR0-F1
#
_entry.id   AF-A0A9W4RXR0-F1
#
_cell.length_a   1.000
_cell.length_b   1.000
_cell.length_c   1.000
_cell.angle_alpha   90.00
_cell.angle_beta   90.00
_cell.angle_gamma   90.00
#
_symmetry.space_group_name_H-M   'P 1'
#
loop_
_entity.id
_entity.type
_entity.pdbx_description
1 polymer ?
#
loop_
_entity_poly.entity_id
_entity_poly.type
_entity_poly.pdbx_seq_one_letter_code
_entity_poly.pdbx_strand_id
1 'polypeptide(L)'
;MLHLRRDYVPSWTEADAFREWYQNWKDAIIQNFNLAPRPFILEQNTTNTEIQITAHRPNEAAANFRGRELLGYIKYTKRTGTVELANFNAALEIQHLNLEGTSKRHNPETAGVHGEGLKLAALVMTRKNRNVRISSSSAYWSFGFRGLAEDKLHCQITKPAASTIKKHKDSLLSKTLDGQFRENLTSYIHQDVSVMISTAKEHDIITQAQFWRWTEVSIDLHCPSLENIILTSWGDLLLDPAFAGRIYLKGLQVSSINSGGQKYTFGYDFVSGIINRDRERIMDQTKEAGMIAKIWEAAVNGRPDLMKRYIALFNDNNNPDVDLADRVVSKRMAEDIWQQLLMDEPESFFYSSNSDWSITPDQNYLIETELKKKPHMLTKRLWNTLRRFKLVQTPEEHIHDKFLSSRVIPIPEDNFAQSIDRMLRAAMRLNYSLGRLSLVYVKSKYTTVGVRVDWCRSRILIHEKWLHFDEAHKNTSCDFSKLGEAQRKQAAVFACDHVMDALFETILKAVIGEGVFRSSSISNLRSRGRELFRQTPRDIQVTTGSVPGQLRVNWTYNDGGVILKHHRENIFYKIPLSACSATFDGLDPLLTYFPVVARYEYGSFFGIVPESIAPPDESMTHGQNQSMKTYQGGDCSTVGSSKSSPESPEWLQDEQTWLKWHTEDFPNILSQMFATRQACECNPRDTFTNVSFESARLNFKFEKNRYVVIKDNSDSLGEYIAFVHDVLPGSVECQNTAHLSISKYSFFQSTSVLWDSKPPLSDDNDTTPIELLLHFSEPRRMGTPSDSEVLAIHDIDRAESVRARFDIVHCVQTPDNLDADKIFCRFARSVHDDSIDLIPISQHLLPPQDRRSNPGFTGTASEEAIDLTPGVLGLMEGFCSAGYQPFAAFGFNESSDATWKIRHQTCPLFDGNFPEILEDIDSGKLLGPSWPSEDSPTTVLATGSNANFALSKGNKKLPSLKDFLYPLYMAENAMFSRSPDFAVVQLSPAVFHPMGVNRLCDSIVSFLQHGNAIKIDVSSVKKFCVPQSRRLVTMIVSSCHGLSAVPIHPAHQTPDPVGQPEGELTLPSLADLSFENPRTSQTGFVCSLPPRAVPDENTTSIRCYNHNTGRKIPEEKARIVDLDSNDINVTTHSRHDLVHPTRLDSLTVRELARIQGFPDDFVFYGSERQQYEHVTFAQPPAAARAAAECIKTVIKRFREVKLRDGEGSQRPNKRRREDNGPSQEVSREGA
;
A
#
# COMPACT_ATOMS: atom_id res chain seq x y z
N MET A 1 -23.19 -47.21 -19.51
CA MET A 1 -21.74 -47.22 -19.17
C MET A 1 -21.46 -45.95 -18.39
N LEU A 2 -20.68 -45.99 -17.30
CA LEU A 2 -20.52 -44.82 -16.40
C LEU A 2 -19.21 -44.03 -16.63
N HIS A 3 -18.41 -44.38 -17.65
CA HIS A 3 -17.12 -43.73 -18.01
C HIS A 3 -16.05 -43.65 -16.91
N LEU A 4 -16.23 -44.34 -15.78
CA LEU A 4 -15.24 -44.46 -14.70
C LEU A 4 -14.38 -45.71 -14.92
N ARG A 5 -13.05 -45.54 -14.92
CA ARG A 5 -12.10 -46.66 -15.00
C ARG A 5 -11.86 -47.31 -13.64
N ARG A 6 -11.44 -48.58 -13.64
CA ARG A 6 -11.15 -49.38 -12.44
C ARG A 6 -10.07 -48.76 -11.54
N ASP A 7 -9.10 -48.07 -12.13
CA ASP A 7 -7.99 -47.40 -11.45
C ASP A 7 -8.32 -45.97 -11.00
N TYR A 8 -9.52 -45.46 -11.28
CA TYR A 8 -9.96 -44.14 -10.82
C TYR A 8 -10.02 -44.09 -9.28
N VAL A 9 -9.63 -42.95 -8.69
CA VAL A 9 -9.46 -42.75 -7.23
C VAL A 9 -8.71 -43.92 -6.54
N PRO A 10 -7.43 -44.16 -6.88
CA PRO A 10 -6.68 -45.33 -6.38
C PRO A 10 -6.42 -45.29 -4.87
N SER A 11 -6.42 -44.11 -4.25
CA SER A 11 -6.22 -43.91 -2.80
C SER A 11 -7.40 -44.37 -1.94
N TRP A 12 -8.62 -44.44 -2.49
CA TRP A 12 -9.83 -44.73 -1.72
C TRP A 12 -9.91 -46.19 -1.23
N THR A 13 -10.20 -46.33 0.06
CA THR A 13 -10.45 -47.58 0.78
C THR A 13 -11.94 -47.96 0.81
N GLU A 14 -12.26 -49.15 1.31
CA GLU A 14 -13.66 -49.55 1.54
C GLU A 14 -14.38 -48.64 2.55
N ALA A 15 -13.65 -48.09 3.53
CA ALA A 15 -14.19 -47.12 4.48
C ALA A 15 -14.55 -45.79 3.79
N ASP A 16 -13.71 -45.30 2.87
CA ASP A 16 -14.00 -44.11 2.06
C ASP A 16 -15.26 -44.27 1.21
N ALA A 17 -15.44 -45.46 0.63
CA ALA A 17 -16.66 -45.79 -0.10
C ALA A 17 -17.87 -45.89 0.83
N PHE A 18 -17.71 -46.45 2.03
CA PHE A 18 -18.78 -46.51 3.03
C PHE A 18 -19.18 -45.11 3.53
N ARG A 19 -18.24 -44.17 3.66
CA ARG A 19 -18.52 -42.76 3.99
C ARG A 19 -19.52 -42.14 3.01
N GLU A 20 -19.33 -42.36 1.71
CA GLU A 20 -20.25 -41.84 0.68
C GLU A 20 -21.62 -42.54 0.72
N TRP A 21 -21.68 -43.83 1.05
CA TRP A 21 -22.95 -44.53 1.29
C TRP A 21 -23.68 -43.98 2.51
N TYR A 22 -22.98 -43.84 3.63
CA TYR A 22 -23.51 -43.31 4.88
C TYR A 22 -24.01 -41.87 4.70
N GLN A 23 -23.24 -41.05 4.00
CA GLN A 23 -23.63 -39.67 3.76
C GLN A 23 -24.91 -39.59 2.89
N ASN A 24 -24.99 -40.36 1.80
CA ASN A 24 -26.22 -40.40 0.99
C ASN A 24 -27.42 -40.92 1.80
N TRP A 25 -27.18 -41.86 2.70
CA TRP A 25 -28.18 -42.37 3.64
C TRP A 25 -28.66 -41.26 4.59
N LYS A 26 -27.75 -40.59 5.32
CA LYS A 26 -28.04 -39.47 6.24
C LYS A 26 -28.75 -38.31 5.54
N ASP A 27 -28.19 -37.82 4.43
CA ASP A 27 -28.71 -36.64 3.72
C ASP A 27 -30.14 -36.87 3.20
N ALA A 28 -30.45 -38.06 2.68
CA ALA A 28 -31.80 -38.34 2.20
C ALA A 28 -32.81 -38.56 3.34
N ILE A 29 -32.38 -39.01 4.53
CA ILE A 29 -33.25 -39.01 5.73
C ILE A 29 -33.55 -37.57 6.15
N ILE A 30 -32.51 -36.73 6.28
CA ILE A 30 -32.66 -35.32 6.65
C ILE A 30 -33.60 -34.60 5.68
N GLN A 31 -33.38 -34.78 4.37
CA GLN A 31 -34.18 -34.14 3.33
C GLN A 31 -35.64 -34.63 3.30
N ASN A 32 -35.86 -35.95 3.32
CA ASN A 32 -37.21 -36.51 3.17
C ASN A 32 -38.09 -36.25 4.39
N PHE A 33 -37.49 -36.16 5.58
CA PHE A 33 -38.22 -35.98 6.83
C PHE A 33 -38.06 -34.57 7.42
N ASN A 34 -37.43 -33.65 6.69
CA ASN A 34 -37.22 -32.24 7.07
C ASN A 34 -36.62 -32.07 8.48
N LEU A 35 -35.56 -32.84 8.77
CA LEU A 35 -34.89 -32.81 10.07
C LEU A 35 -33.82 -31.72 10.14
N ALA A 36 -33.49 -31.26 11.35
CA ALA A 36 -32.29 -30.48 11.57
C ALA A 36 -31.04 -31.34 11.27
N PRO A 37 -30.00 -30.80 10.60
CA PRO A 37 -28.78 -31.55 10.27
C PRO A 37 -27.98 -32.02 11.50
N ARG A 38 -28.12 -31.31 12.62
CA ARG A 38 -27.52 -31.64 13.92
C ARG A 38 -28.47 -31.24 15.06
N PRO A 39 -28.56 -32.03 16.15
CA PRO A 39 -27.94 -33.34 16.32
C PRO A 39 -28.67 -34.44 15.54
N PHE A 40 -27.94 -35.33 14.87
CA PHE A 40 -28.48 -36.50 14.18
C PHE A 40 -28.21 -37.76 15.02
N ILE A 41 -29.18 -38.14 15.86
CA ILE A 41 -29.00 -39.18 16.87
C ILE A 41 -29.35 -40.56 16.28
N LEU A 42 -28.46 -41.52 16.47
CA LEU A 42 -28.63 -42.91 16.04
C LEU A 42 -28.70 -43.84 17.24
N GLU A 43 -29.60 -44.82 17.18
CA GLU A 43 -29.69 -45.88 18.19
C GLU A 43 -28.99 -47.14 17.66
N GLN A 44 -28.16 -47.77 18.49
CA GLN A 44 -27.41 -48.99 18.11
C GLN A 44 -27.87 -50.18 18.95
N ASN A 45 -28.17 -51.29 18.29
CA ASN A 45 -28.53 -52.54 18.91
C ASN A 45 -27.72 -53.69 18.30
N THR A 46 -27.03 -54.47 19.13
CA THR A 46 -26.23 -55.62 18.69
C THR A 46 -26.84 -56.91 19.25
N THR A 47 -27.22 -57.82 18.36
CA THR A 47 -27.71 -59.15 18.70
C THR A 47 -26.67 -60.22 18.34
N ASN A 48 -26.96 -61.49 18.66
CA ASN A 48 -26.08 -62.60 18.28
C ASN A 48 -25.99 -62.82 16.76
N THR A 49 -26.99 -62.34 16.01
CA THR A 49 -27.09 -62.55 14.56
C THR A 49 -26.80 -61.31 13.74
N GLU A 50 -27.05 -60.11 14.29
CA GLU A 50 -27.02 -58.85 13.54
C GLU A 50 -26.49 -57.68 14.37
N ILE A 51 -26.05 -56.62 13.69
CA ILE A 51 -25.81 -55.29 14.25
C ILE A 51 -26.76 -54.33 13.53
N GLN A 52 -27.53 -53.56 14.29
CA GLN A 52 -28.58 -52.68 13.79
C GLN A 52 -28.30 -51.26 14.28
N ILE A 53 -28.31 -50.29 13.36
CA ILE A 53 -28.20 -48.86 13.63
C ILE A 53 -29.43 -48.20 13.04
N THR A 54 -30.25 -47.56 13.87
CA THR A 54 -31.56 -47.03 13.46
C THR A 54 -31.64 -45.52 13.66
N ALA A 55 -32.27 -44.84 12.70
CA ALA A 55 -32.57 -43.41 12.78
C ALA A 55 -34.06 -43.22 13.10
N HIS A 56 -34.36 -42.42 14.12
CA HIS A 56 -35.73 -42.16 14.58
C HIS A 56 -36.03 -40.66 14.57
N ARG A 57 -37.31 -40.28 14.45
CA ARG A 57 -37.72 -38.87 14.59
C ARG A 57 -37.42 -38.35 16.01
N PRO A 58 -36.83 -37.14 16.17
CA PRO A 58 -36.65 -36.52 17.47
C PRO A 58 -38.00 -36.28 18.18
N ASN A 59 -38.08 -36.54 19.49
CA ASN A 59 -39.32 -36.37 20.26
C ASN A 59 -39.65 -34.88 20.46
N GLU A 60 -40.61 -34.33 19.70
CA GLU A 60 -41.35 -33.13 20.12
C GLU A 60 -42.53 -33.54 21.02
N ALA A 61 -42.90 -32.68 21.95
CA ALA A 61 -43.75 -32.99 23.10
C ALA A 61 -45.09 -33.69 22.77
N ALA A 62 -45.33 -34.78 23.52
CA ALA A 62 -46.60 -35.37 23.95
C ALA A 62 -47.42 -36.28 23.00
N ALA A 63 -47.75 -37.45 23.60
CA ALA A 63 -49.02 -38.15 23.57
C ALA A 63 -49.45 -38.91 22.28
N ASN A 64 -49.61 -40.23 22.47
CA ASN A 64 -50.57 -41.11 21.78
C ASN A 64 -50.13 -41.97 20.57
N PHE A 65 -48.85 -42.31 20.40
CA PHE A 65 -48.49 -43.49 19.60
C PHE A 65 -47.38 -44.33 20.24
N ARG A 66 -47.56 -45.66 20.26
CA ARG A 66 -46.52 -46.62 20.67
C ARG A 66 -45.40 -46.60 19.62
N GLY A 67 -44.22 -46.11 20.00
CA GLY A 67 -42.97 -46.19 19.22
C GLY A 67 -42.56 -44.88 18.54
N ARG A 68 -41.26 -44.54 18.60
CA ARG A 68 -40.65 -43.45 17.81
C ARG A 68 -40.62 -43.84 16.33
N GLU A 69 -41.11 -42.97 15.45
CA GLU A 69 -41.14 -43.23 13.99
C GLU A 69 -39.74 -43.56 13.46
N LEU A 70 -39.59 -44.75 12.87
CA LEU A 70 -38.35 -45.21 12.25
C LEU A 70 -38.21 -44.62 10.84
N LEU A 71 -37.08 -43.96 10.57
CA LEU A 71 -36.83 -43.20 9.33
C LEU A 71 -35.91 -43.93 8.35
N GLY A 72 -35.05 -44.81 8.87
CA GLY A 72 -34.12 -45.62 8.10
C GLY A 72 -33.26 -46.47 9.02
N TYR A 73 -32.48 -47.38 8.44
CA TYR A 73 -31.58 -48.25 9.20
C TYR A 73 -30.32 -48.62 8.42
N ILE A 74 -29.27 -48.98 9.17
CA ILE A 74 -28.08 -49.71 8.70
C ILE A 74 -28.06 -51.04 9.44
N LYS A 75 -27.99 -52.14 8.70
CA LYS A 75 -28.03 -53.50 9.25
C LYS A 75 -26.87 -54.31 8.72
N TYR A 76 -26.10 -54.92 9.62
CA TYR A 76 -25.04 -55.86 9.30
C TYR A 76 -25.41 -57.26 9.80
N THR A 77 -25.51 -58.22 8.89
CA THR A 77 -25.85 -59.62 9.22
C THR A 77 -24.57 -60.44 9.39
N LYS A 78 -24.30 -60.92 10.61
CA LYS A 78 -23.02 -61.56 10.97
C LYS A 78 -22.75 -62.87 10.21
N ARG A 79 -23.80 -63.66 9.93
CA ARG A 79 -23.68 -64.96 9.25
C ARG A 79 -23.26 -64.82 7.79
N THR A 80 -23.79 -63.82 7.09
CA THR A 80 -23.58 -63.64 5.64
C THR A 80 -22.58 -62.53 5.32
N GLY A 81 -22.14 -61.76 6.31
CA GLY A 81 -21.31 -60.58 6.13
C GLY A 81 -21.94 -59.55 5.18
N THR A 82 -23.26 -59.37 5.27
CA THR A 82 -24.01 -58.46 4.39
C THR A 82 -24.31 -57.16 5.12
N VAL A 83 -24.10 -56.03 4.46
CA VAL A 83 -24.46 -54.69 4.96
C VAL A 83 -25.61 -54.14 4.13
N GLU A 84 -26.68 -53.71 4.79
CA GLU A 84 -27.85 -53.08 4.17
C GLU A 84 -28.03 -51.67 4.76
N LEU A 85 -28.07 -50.64 3.90
CA LEU A 85 -28.46 -49.28 4.27
C LEU A 85 -29.79 -48.96 3.61
N ALA A 86 -30.83 -48.65 4.39
CA ALA A 86 -32.17 -48.40 3.89
C ALA A 86 -32.68 -47.00 4.30
N ASN A 87 -33.17 -46.27 3.31
CA ASN A 87 -33.89 -45.01 3.47
C ASN A 87 -35.35 -45.19 3.10
N PHE A 88 -36.22 -44.86 4.04
CA PHE A 88 -37.64 -44.96 3.82
C PHE A 88 -38.20 -43.78 3.05
N ASN A 89 -39.22 -44.04 2.23
CA ASN A 89 -39.90 -43.03 1.41
C ASN A 89 -38.92 -42.25 0.50
N ALA A 90 -37.86 -42.92 0.03
CA ALA A 90 -36.86 -42.36 -0.86
C ALA A 90 -36.96 -43.00 -2.26
N ALA A 91 -36.62 -42.24 -3.29
CA ALA A 91 -36.59 -42.72 -4.66
C ALA A 91 -35.27 -42.34 -5.35
N LEU A 92 -34.70 -43.28 -6.09
CA LEU A 92 -33.55 -43.04 -6.96
C LEU A 92 -34.01 -43.11 -8.43
N GLU A 93 -33.89 -41.99 -9.12
CA GLU A 93 -34.17 -41.87 -10.55
C GLU A 93 -32.91 -42.03 -11.42
N ILE A 94 -33.09 -42.45 -12.67
CA ILE A 94 -31.99 -42.71 -13.63
C ILE A 94 -31.10 -41.48 -13.83
N GLN A 95 -31.69 -40.28 -13.78
CA GLN A 95 -30.96 -39.02 -13.92
C GLN A 95 -29.86 -38.81 -12.87
N HIS A 96 -29.94 -39.45 -11.70
CA HIS A 96 -28.89 -39.42 -10.68
C HIS A 96 -27.62 -40.22 -11.08
N LEU A 97 -27.63 -40.93 -12.22
CA LEU A 97 -26.43 -41.55 -12.81
C LEU A 97 -25.71 -40.63 -13.82
N ASN A 98 -26.30 -39.51 -14.23
CA ASN A 98 -25.67 -38.55 -15.14
C ASN A 98 -24.54 -37.78 -14.45
N LEU A 99 -23.55 -37.30 -15.21
CA LEU A 99 -22.35 -36.61 -14.68
C LEU A 99 -22.67 -35.34 -13.87
N GLU A 100 -23.88 -34.79 -14.00
CA GLU A 100 -24.32 -33.55 -13.31
C GLU A 100 -25.56 -33.73 -12.42
N GLY A 101 -26.07 -34.95 -12.25
CA GLY A 101 -27.33 -35.22 -11.56
C GLY A 101 -27.19 -35.23 -10.04
N THR A 102 -27.09 -34.06 -9.40
CA THR A 102 -27.14 -33.92 -7.93
C THR A 102 -28.18 -32.91 -7.48
N SER A 103 -29.01 -33.29 -6.51
CA SER A 103 -29.93 -32.38 -5.81
C SER A 103 -29.21 -31.44 -4.83
N LYS A 104 -27.91 -31.64 -4.58
CA LYS A 104 -27.12 -30.98 -3.52
C LYS A 104 -26.34 -29.74 -3.99
N ARG A 105 -26.42 -29.36 -5.27
CA ARG A 105 -25.58 -28.30 -5.89
C ARG A 105 -25.74 -26.90 -5.24
N HIS A 106 -26.86 -26.64 -4.57
CA HIS A 106 -27.19 -25.35 -3.95
C HIS A 106 -27.51 -25.45 -2.45
N ASN A 107 -27.28 -26.59 -1.79
CA ASN A 107 -27.57 -26.75 -0.37
C ASN A 107 -26.27 -26.67 0.48
N PRO A 108 -26.00 -25.52 1.14
CA PRO A 108 -24.80 -25.33 1.95
C PRO A 108 -24.80 -26.17 3.23
N GLU A 109 -25.92 -26.83 3.59
CA GLU A 109 -26.03 -27.71 4.76
C GLU A 109 -25.59 -29.14 4.47
N THR A 110 -25.57 -29.59 3.22
CA THR A 110 -25.05 -30.92 2.82
C THR A 110 -23.55 -30.91 2.55
N ALA A 111 -22.86 -32.05 2.64
CA ALA A 111 -21.47 -32.17 2.17
C ALA A 111 -21.44 -32.71 0.72
N GLY A 112 -20.43 -32.41 -0.10
CA GLY A 112 -20.29 -33.00 -1.45
C GLY A 112 -21.18 -32.38 -2.56
N VAL A 113 -20.57 -31.54 -3.41
CA VAL A 113 -21.26 -30.71 -4.41
C VAL A 113 -21.26 -31.32 -5.82
N HIS A 114 -20.43 -32.36 -6.08
CA HIS A 114 -20.09 -32.82 -7.43
C HIS A 114 -20.99 -33.94 -8.00
N GLY A 115 -21.88 -34.56 -7.22
CA GLY A 115 -22.84 -35.56 -7.72
C GLY A 115 -22.28 -36.92 -8.16
N GLU A 116 -20.99 -37.18 -7.92
CA GLU A 116 -20.32 -38.42 -8.33
C GLU A 116 -20.17 -39.46 -7.21
N GLY A 117 -20.39 -39.07 -5.94
CA GLY A 117 -20.08 -39.88 -4.76
C GLY A 117 -20.67 -41.30 -4.77
N LEU A 118 -21.94 -41.45 -5.19
CA LEU A 118 -22.59 -42.77 -5.34
C LEU A 118 -21.84 -43.69 -6.32
N LYS A 119 -21.37 -43.14 -7.45
CA LYS A 119 -20.68 -43.89 -8.49
C LYS A 119 -19.28 -44.27 -8.05
N LEU A 120 -18.59 -43.37 -7.36
CA LEU A 120 -17.26 -43.62 -6.79
C LEU A 120 -17.31 -44.67 -5.67
N ALA A 121 -18.32 -44.60 -4.80
CA ALA A 121 -18.55 -45.61 -3.76
C ALA A 121 -18.80 -46.99 -4.38
N ALA A 122 -19.64 -47.06 -5.41
CA ALA A 122 -19.90 -48.30 -6.15
C ALA A 122 -18.64 -48.80 -6.87
N LEU A 123 -17.85 -47.91 -7.49
CA LEU A 123 -16.57 -48.25 -8.14
C LEU A 123 -15.60 -48.92 -7.16
N VAL A 124 -15.35 -48.27 -6.02
CA VAL A 124 -14.36 -48.72 -5.03
C VAL A 124 -14.77 -50.06 -4.42
N MET A 125 -16.05 -50.21 -4.04
CA MET A 125 -16.58 -51.49 -3.54
C MET A 125 -16.47 -52.60 -4.59
N THR A 126 -16.83 -52.33 -5.85
CA THR A 126 -16.73 -53.30 -6.95
C THR A 126 -15.27 -53.69 -7.24
N ARG A 127 -14.34 -52.73 -7.18
CA ARG A 127 -12.89 -52.95 -7.34
C ARG A 127 -12.32 -53.86 -6.25
N LYS A 128 -12.87 -53.81 -5.04
CA LYS A 128 -12.52 -54.67 -3.90
C LYS A 128 -13.32 -55.98 -3.86
N ASN A 129 -13.95 -56.37 -4.98
CA ASN A 129 -14.74 -57.60 -5.14
C ASN A 129 -15.98 -57.66 -4.23
N ARG A 130 -16.52 -56.52 -3.81
CA ARG A 130 -17.82 -56.43 -3.13
C ARG A 130 -18.92 -56.26 -4.17
N ASN A 131 -20.01 -56.99 -3.99
CA ASN A 131 -21.20 -56.87 -4.81
C ASN A 131 -22.09 -55.75 -4.24
N VAL A 132 -22.34 -54.72 -5.04
CA VAL A 132 -23.22 -53.59 -4.68
C VAL A 132 -24.51 -53.70 -5.49
N ARG A 133 -25.64 -53.79 -4.78
CA ARG A 133 -26.99 -53.77 -5.37
C ARG A 133 -27.82 -52.67 -4.72
N ILE A 134 -28.34 -51.75 -5.53
CA ILE A 134 -29.32 -50.76 -5.08
C ILE A 134 -30.71 -51.20 -5.53
N SER A 135 -31.68 -51.14 -4.62
CA SER A 135 -33.09 -51.43 -4.86
C SER A 135 -33.88 -50.13 -4.68
N SER A 136 -34.48 -49.62 -5.75
CA SER A 136 -35.32 -48.41 -5.69
C SER A 136 -36.20 -48.30 -6.94
N SER A 137 -37.30 -47.55 -6.86
CA SER A 137 -38.19 -47.24 -7.99
C SER A 137 -38.65 -48.51 -8.75
N SER A 138 -38.88 -49.61 -8.03
CA SER A 138 -39.23 -50.93 -8.59
C SER A 138 -38.17 -51.52 -9.54
N ALA A 139 -36.89 -51.20 -9.34
CA ALA A 139 -35.78 -51.71 -10.13
C ALA A 139 -34.55 -52.07 -9.27
N TYR A 140 -33.76 -53.03 -9.73
CA TYR A 140 -32.46 -53.39 -9.18
C TYR A 140 -31.34 -52.82 -10.03
N TRP A 141 -30.37 -52.20 -9.37
CA TRP A 141 -29.22 -51.55 -9.98
C TRP A 141 -27.97 -52.29 -9.49
N SER A 142 -27.30 -52.99 -10.39
CA SER A 142 -26.13 -53.81 -10.07
C SER A 142 -24.89 -53.28 -10.77
N PHE A 143 -23.78 -53.15 -10.03
CA PHE A 143 -22.53 -52.59 -10.54
C PHE A 143 -21.50 -53.69 -10.83
N GLY A 144 -20.71 -53.53 -11.90
CA GLY A 144 -19.71 -54.52 -12.29
C GLY A 144 -18.82 -54.08 -13.45
N PHE A 145 -17.71 -54.78 -13.65
CA PHE A 145 -16.86 -54.68 -14.83
C PHE A 145 -17.25 -55.82 -15.79
N ARG A 146 -17.87 -55.51 -16.95
CA ARG A 146 -18.36 -56.53 -17.92
C ARG A 146 -18.15 -56.06 -19.38
N GLY A 147 -17.74 -56.94 -20.28
CA GLY A 147 -17.66 -56.71 -21.75
C GLY A 147 -16.22 -56.55 -22.30
N LEU A 148 -16.08 -56.16 -23.58
CA LEU A 148 -14.79 -55.98 -24.31
C LEU A 148 -13.87 -54.87 -23.74
N ALA A 149 -14.37 -54.05 -22.81
CA ALA A 149 -13.64 -53.03 -22.07
C ALA A 149 -13.73 -53.32 -20.56
N GLU A 150 -13.02 -54.38 -20.11
CA GLU A 150 -13.00 -54.85 -18.72
C GLU A 150 -12.47 -53.82 -17.70
N ASP A 151 -12.00 -52.67 -18.17
CA ASP A 151 -11.44 -51.58 -17.37
C ASP A 151 -12.48 -50.54 -16.91
N LYS A 152 -13.74 -50.57 -17.39
CA LYS A 152 -14.76 -49.53 -17.10
C LYS A 152 -15.92 -50.04 -16.24
N LEU A 153 -16.47 -49.17 -15.38
CA LEU A 153 -17.62 -49.48 -14.52
C LEU A 153 -18.95 -49.43 -15.30
N HIS A 154 -19.74 -50.49 -15.17
CA HIS A 154 -21.10 -50.60 -15.70
C HIS A 154 -22.13 -50.70 -14.57
N CYS A 155 -23.28 -50.08 -14.77
CA CYS A 155 -24.49 -50.28 -13.97
C CYS A 155 -25.55 -50.96 -14.86
N GLN A 156 -26.05 -52.12 -14.41
CA GLN A 156 -27.15 -52.84 -15.05
C GLN A 156 -28.43 -52.61 -14.24
N ILE A 157 -29.47 -52.10 -14.90
CA ILE A 157 -30.79 -51.89 -14.31
C ILE A 157 -31.71 -53.02 -14.78
N THR A 158 -32.26 -53.78 -13.83
CA THR A 158 -33.19 -54.89 -14.10
C THR A 158 -34.48 -54.71 -13.31
N LYS A 159 -35.62 -55.05 -13.91
CA LYS A 159 -36.92 -55.02 -13.20
C LYS A 159 -37.18 -56.37 -12.52
N PRO A 160 -37.73 -56.41 -11.30
CA PRO A 160 -38.23 -57.63 -10.70
C PRO A 160 -39.40 -58.20 -11.52
N ALA A 161 -39.66 -59.50 -11.41
CA ALA A 161 -40.88 -60.10 -11.94
C ALA A 161 -42.12 -59.43 -11.32
N ALA A 162 -43.17 -59.22 -12.12
CA ALA A 162 -44.42 -58.58 -11.67
C ALA A 162 -45.06 -59.31 -10.47
N SER A 163 -44.88 -60.63 -10.37
CA SER A 163 -45.31 -61.46 -9.24
C SER A 163 -44.59 -61.11 -7.93
N THR A 164 -43.31 -60.75 -7.98
CA THR A 164 -42.52 -60.34 -6.81
C THR A 164 -42.97 -58.97 -6.29
N ILE A 165 -43.25 -58.02 -7.18
CA ILE A 165 -43.75 -56.69 -6.81
C ILE A 165 -45.15 -56.81 -6.17
N LYS A 166 -46.02 -57.65 -6.74
CA LYS A 166 -47.35 -57.92 -6.17
C LYS A 166 -47.24 -58.53 -4.76
N LYS A 167 -46.40 -59.55 -4.57
CA LYS A 167 -46.13 -60.13 -3.24
C LYS A 167 -45.61 -59.09 -2.23
N HIS A 168 -44.73 -58.18 -2.65
CA HIS A 168 -44.22 -57.12 -1.77
C HIS A 168 -45.30 -56.12 -1.38
N LYS A 169 -46.20 -55.74 -2.30
CA LYS A 169 -47.35 -54.87 -2.01
C LYS A 169 -48.38 -55.55 -1.10
N ASP A 170 -48.68 -56.82 -1.36
CA ASP A 170 -49.61 -57.61 -0.55
C ASP A 170 -49.07 -57.82 0.88
N SER A 171 -47.77 -58.10 1.02
CA SER A 171 -47.11 -58.20 2.33
C SER A 171 -47.00 -56.86 3.08
N LEU A 172 -46.91 -55.74 2.37
CA LEU A 172 -46.93 -54.41 2.97
C LEU A 172 -48.32 -54.14 3.55
N LEU A 173 -49.35 -54.34 2.73
CA LEU A 173 -50.76 -54.16 3.11
C LEU A 173 -51.12 -55.02 4.33
N SER A 174 -50.72 -56.30 4.36
CA SER A 174 -51.00 -57.17 5.51
C SER A 174 -50.30 -56.70 6.79
N LYS A 175 -49.01 -56.35 6.72
CA LYS A 175 -48.23 -55.91 7.89
C LYS A 175 -48.64 -54.51 8.40
N THR A 176 -49.12 -53.63 7.52
CA THR A 176 -49.71 -52.35 7.92
C THR A 176 -51.02 -52.55 8.68
N LEU A 177 -51.86 -53.51 8.27
CA LEU A 177 -53.10 -53.85 8.97
C LEU A 177 -52.86 -54.52 10.34
N ASP A 178 -51.79 -55.32 10.46
CA ASP A 178 -51.42 -56.01 11.71
C ASP A 178 -50.64 -55.12 12.71
N GLY A 179 -50.37 -53.85 12.38
CA GLY A 179 -49.60 -52.93 13.23
C GLY A 179 -48.09 -53.22 13.30
N GLN A 180 -47.60 -54.28 12.63
CA GLN A 180 -46.19 -54.69 12.59
C GLN A 180 -45.37 -53.99 11.49
N PHE A 181 -45.81 -52.81 11.08
CA PHE A 181 -45.21 -52.08 9.97
C PHE A 181 -43.76 -51.69 10.32
N ARG A 182 -42.79 -52.29 9.61
CA ARG A 182 -41.33 -52.05 9.73
C ARG A 182 -40.66 -52.54 11.03
N GLU A 183 -41.32 -53.35 11.87
CA GLU A 183 -40.73 -53.93 13.10
C GLU A 183 -39.48 -54.81 12.84
N ASN A 184 -39.38 -55.44 11.66
CA ASN A 184 -38.27 -56.34 11.29
C ASN A 184 -37.22 -55.69 10.37
N LEU A 185 -37.07 -54.35 10.39
CA LEU A 185 -36.09 -53.62 9.55
C LEU A 185 -36.06 -54.11 8.09
N THR A 186 -37.22 -53.99 7.43
CA THR A 186 -37.44 -54.46 6.05
C THR A 186 -37.70 -53.27 5.13
N SER A 187 -37.00 -53.23 3.99
CA SER A 187 -37.17 -52.22 2.94
C SER A 187 -38.05 -52.72 1.78
N TYR A 188 -38.83 -51.83 1.17
CA TYR A 188 -39.72 -52.15 0.06
C TYR A 188 -39.33 -51.41 -1.22
N ILE A 189 -38.91 -52.18 -2.24
CA ILE A 189 -38.34 -51.66 -3.51
C ILE A 189 -39.19 -50.61 -4.27
N HIS A 190 -40.49 -50.53 -4.01
CA HIS A 190 -41.39 -49.59 -4.67
C HIS A 190 -41.58 -48.27 -3.91
N GLN A 191 -41.11 -48.18 -2.66
CA GLN A 191 -41.29 -47.04 -1.76
C GLN A 191 -39.97 -46.54 -1.15
N ASP A 192 -38.98 -47.42 -1.00
CA ASP A 192 -37.74 -47.17 -0.28
C ASP A 192 -36.51 -47.29 -1.20
N VAL A 193 -35.38 -46.71 -0.77
CA VAL A 193 -34.05 -46.97 -1.34
C VAL A 193 -33.31 -47.89 -0.39
N SER A 194 -32.84 -49.04 -0.88
CA SER A 194 -31.96 -49.94 -0.12
C SER A 194 -30.67 -50.22 -0.88
N VAL A 195 -29.54 -49.99 -0.23
CA VAL A 195 -28.19 -50.31 -0.73
C VAL A 195 -27.71 -51.55 0.00
N MET A 196 -27.47 -52.63 -0.74
CA MET A 196 -26.97 -53.89 -0.22
C MET A 196 -25.54 -54.11 -0.71
N ILE A 197 -24.63 -54.32 0.24
CA ILE A 197 -23.23 -54.63 0.01
C ILE A 197 -22.97 -56.04 0.54
N SER A 198 -22.55 -56.93 -0.35
CA SER A 198 -22.24 -58.33 -0.03
C SER A 198 -20.97 -58.77 -0.74
N THR A 199 -20.63 -60.04 -0.63
CA THR A 199 -19.40 -60.60 -1.22
C THR A 199 -19.77 -61.67 -2.24
N ALA A 200 -18.96 -61.79 -3.29
CA ALA A 200 -19.23 -62.70 -4.41
C ALA A 200 -18.82 -64.16 -4.13
N LYS A 201 -18.03 -64.40 -3.08
CA LYS A 201 -17.48 -65.73 -2.71
C LYS A 201 -17.83 -66.04 -1.25
N GLU A 202 -18.26 -67.28 -0.99
CA GLU A 202 -18.70 -67.73 0.35
C GLU A 202 -17.61 -67.65 1.43
N HIS A 203 -16.32 -67.60 1.07
CA HIS A 203 -15.19 -67.58 2.02
C HIS A 203 -14.56 -66.19 2.26
N ASP A 204 -15.04 -65.13 1.60
CA ASP A 204 -14.56 -63.75 1.77
C ASP A 204 -15.73 -62.87 2.22
N ILE A 205 -16.30 -63.18 3.39
CA ILE A 205 -17.40 -62.39 3.98
C ILE A 205 -16.85 -61.12 4.64
N ILE A 206 -17.64 -60.04 4.64
CA ILE A 206 -17.30 -58.84 5.41
C ILE A 206 -17.36 -59.24 6.89
N THR A 207 -16.24 -59.11 7.60
CA THR A 207 -16.15 -59.44 9.03
C THR A 207 -16.73 -58.31 9.88
N GLN A 208 -17.09 -58.63 11.12
CA GLN A 208 -17.57 -57.62 12.07
C GLN A 208 -16.53 -56.52 12.33
N ALA A 209 -15.24 -56.87 12.38
CA ALA A 209 -14.16 -55.90 12.54
C ALA A 209 -14.03 -54.96 11.34
N GLN A 210 -14.18 -55.47 10.11
CA GLN A 210 -14.20 -54.64 8.90
C GLN A 210 -15.40 -53.70 8.89
N PHE A 211 -16.59 -54.17 9.27
CA PHE A 211 -17.78 -53.32 9.37
C PHE A 211 -17.58 -52.17 10.37
N TRP A 212 -17.06 -52.45 11.58
CA TRP A 212 -16.77 -51.40 12.55
C TRP A 212 -15.72 -50.40 12.08
N ARG A 213 -14.71 -50.87 11.33
CA ARG A 213 -13.72 -49.98 10.71
C ARG A 213 -14.34 -49.08 9.63
N TRP A 214 -15.35 -49.57 8.90
CA TRP A 214 -16.07 -48.75 7.94
C TRP A 214 -16.88 -47.64 8.61
N THR A 215 -17.42 -47.89 9.81
CA THR A 215 -18.24 -46.90 10.52
C THR A 215 -17.42 -45.78 11.18
N GLU A 216 -16.11 -45.97 11.39
CA GLU A 216 -15.20 -44.93 11.95
C GLU A 216 -15.17 -43.61 11.16
N VAL A 217 -15.61 -43.66 9.90
CA VAL A 217 -15.68 -42.49 9.00
C VAL A 217 -16.71 -41.44 9.40
N SER A 218 -17.53 -41.69 10.43
CA SER A 218 -18.48 -40.72 10.96
C SER A 218 -18.55 -40.75 12.48
N ILE A 219 -18.56 -39.55 13.09
CA ILE A 219 -18.76 -39.38 14.52
C ILE A 219 -20.19 -39.74 14.95
N ASP A 220 -21.18 -39.65 14.05
CA ASP A 220 -22.56 -40.04 14.36
C ASP A 220 -22.67 -41.55 14.67
N LEU A 221 -21.82 -42.36 14.04
CA LEU A 221 -21.76 -43.81 14.22
C LEU A 221 -20.84 -44.22 15.38
N HIS A 222 -19.93 -43.34 15.81
CA HIS A 222 -19.01 -43.51 16.92
C HIS A 222 -18.97 -42.22 17.75
N CYS A 223 -20.07 -41.96 18.45
CA CYS A 223 -20.22 -40.72 19.21
C CYS A 223 -19.46 -40.83 20.56
N PRO A 224 -18.60 -39.85 20.91
CA PRO A 224 -18.04 -39.75 22.25
C PRO A 224 -19.14 -39.60 23.30
N SER A 225 -18.81 -39.85 24.58
CA SER A 225 -19.72 -39.50 25.67
C SER A 225 -20.02 -37.99 25.65
N LEU A 226 -21.25 -37.60 26.00
CA LEU A 226 -21.67 -36.20 25.99
C LEU A 226 -20.82 -35.30 26.90
N GLU A 227 -20.16 -35.88 27.91
CA GLU A 227 -19.23 -35.18 28.82
C GLU A 227 -17.90 -34.78 28.13
N ASN A 228 -17.55 -35.46 27.04
CA ASN A 228 -16.31 -35.25 26.29
C ASN A 228 -16.51 -34.41 25.01
N ILE A 229 -17.69 -33.83 24.80
CA ILE A 229 -18.00 -32.99 23.63
C ILE A 229 -18.45 -31.61 24.11
N ILE A 230 -17.79 -30.56 23.62
CA ILE A 230 -18.25 -29.18 23.80
C ILE A 230 -18.87 -28.71 22.50
N LEU A 231 -20.19 -28.56 22.49
CA LEU A 231 -20.94 -28.07 21.35
C LEU A 231 -20.78 -26.56 21.21
N THR A 232 -20.43 -26.08 20.02
CA THR A 232 -20.35 -24.64 19.75
C THR A 232 -21.02 -24.28 18.43
N SER A 233 -21.38 -23.01 18.26
CA SER A 233 -21.97 -22.51 17.02
C SER A 233 -21.02 -22.58 15.81
N TRP A 234 -19.73 -22.80 16.03
CA TRP A 234 -18.70 -22.85 15.00
C TRP A 234 -18.21 -24.28 14.69
N GLY A 235 -18.60 -25.26 15.51
CA GLY A 235 -18.11 -26.63 15.48
C GLY A 235 -17.95 -27.21 16.88
N ASP A 236 -17.71 -28.50 16.95
CA ASP A 236 -17.69 -29.21 18.22
C ASP A 236 -16.24 -29.56 18.59
N LEU A 237 -15.86 -29.31 19.85
CA LEU A 237 -14.56 -29.67 20.41
C LEU A 237 -14.65 -31.03 21.08
N LEU A 238 -13.81 -31.97 20.65
CA LEU A 238 -13.76 -33.35 21.15
C LEU A 238 -12.59 -33.49 22.12
N LEU A 239 -12.91 -33.69 23.40
CA LEU A 239 -11.95 -33.80 24.49
C LEU A 239 -11.50 -35.24 24.75
N ASP A 240 -12.19 -36.23 24.16
CA ASP A 240 -11.86 -37.64 24.31
C ASP A 240 -10.56 -37.99 23.57
N PRO A 241 -9.53 -38.55 24.24
CA PRO A 241 -8.27 -38.93 23.62
C PRO A 241 -8.39 -39.87 22.42
N ALA A 242 -9.46 -40.68 22.32
CA ALA A 242 -9.68 -41.57 21.18
C ALA A 242 -9.89 -40.80 19.86
N PHE A 243 -10.29 -39.52 19.96
CA PHE A 243 -10.58 -38.62 18.84
C PHE A 243 -9.48 -37.57 18.61
N ALA A 244 -8.42 -37.57 19.43
CA ALA A 244 -7.28 -36.67 19.25
C ALA A 244 -6.68 -36.80 17.84
N GLY A 245 -6.43 -35.66 17.18
CA GLY A 245 -5.89 -35.62 15.83
C GLY A 245 -6.92 -35.85 14.72
N ARG A 246 -8.19 -36.14 15.05
CA ARG A 246 -9.24 -36.40 14.06
C ARG A 246 -10.02 -35.12 13.77
N ILE A 247 -10.21 -34.84 12.47
CA ILE A 247 -11.06 -33.76 12.00
C ILE A 247 -12.30 -34.34 11.34
N TYR A 248 -13.44 -33.77 11.66
CA TYR A 248 -14.73 -34.05 11.07
C TYR A 248 -15.28 -32.78 10.43
N LEU A 249 -16.02 -32.94 9.33
CA LEU A 249 -16.86 -31.89 8.76
C LEU A 249 -18.27 -32.45 8.65
N LYS A 250 -19.23 -31.79 9.32
CA LYS A 250 -20.65 -32.23 9.34
C LYS A 250 -20.83 -33.66 9.87
N GLY A 251 -19.93 -34.08 10.77
CA GLY A 251 -19.90 -35.39 11.37
C GLY A 251 -19.23 -36.48 10.52
N LEU A 252 -18.62 -36.12 9.39
CA LEU A 252 -17.86 -37.03 8.52
C LEU A 252 -16.36 -36.79 8.68
N GLN A 253 -15.60 -37.86 8.90
CA GLN A 253 -14.17 -37.77 9.07
C GLN A 253 -13.48 -37.35 7.76
N VAL A 254 -12.56 -36.39 7.88
CA VAL A 254 -11.67 -35.90 6.82
C VAL A 254 -10.26 -36.37 7.15
N SER A 255 -9.44 -36.70 6.15
CA SER A 255 -8.06 -37.11 6.46
C SER A 255 -7.24 -35.93 6.97
N SER A 256 -6.66 -36.06 8.17
CA SER A 256 -5.96 -34.99 8.88
C SER A 256 -4.44 -35.17 8.83
N ILE A 257 -3.84 -34.90 7.67
CA ILE A 257 -2.39 -34.68 7.58
C ILE A 257 -2.15 -33.21 7.28
N ASN A 258 -1.85 -32.44 8.33
CA ASN A 258 -1.33 -31.08 8.20
C ASN A 258 -0.04 -31.12 7.37
N SER A 259 0.25 -30.03 6.64
CA SER A 259 1.40 -29.92 5.74
C SER A 259 2.75 -30.25 6.38
N GLY A 260 2.86 -30.23 7.72
CA GLY A 260 4.04 -30.60 8.52
C GLY A 260 4.00 -31.96 9.24
N GLY A 261 2.97 -32.80 9.04
CA GLY A 261 2.91 -34.17 9.60
C GLY A 261 2.63 -34.29 11.10
N GLN A 262 2.38 -33.18 11.81
CA GLN A 262 2.00 -33.17 13.23
C GLN A 262 0.49 -33.34 13.42
N LYS A 263 0.09 -34.00 14.51
CA LYS A 263 -1.31 -34.29 14.84
C LYS A 263 -1.87 -33.25 15.80
N TYR A 264 -3.14 -32.89 15.63
CA TYR A 264 -3.88 -32.10 16.61
C TYR A 264 -3.93 -32.80 17.97
N THR A 265 -3.84 -31.99 19.01
CA THR A 265 -3.94 -32.37 20.42
C THR A 265 -5.36 -32.82 20.73
N PHE A 266 -6.35 -32.12 20.17
CA PHE A 266 -7.77 -32.43 20.32
C PHE A 266 -8.41 -32.86 18.99
N GLY A 267 -9.66 -33.33 19.05
CA GLY A 267 -10.48 -33.59 17.87
C GLY A 267 -11.46 -32.44 17.61
N TYR A 268 -11.81 -32.22 16.35
CA TYR A 268 -12.68 -31.12 15.93
C TYR A 268 -13.74 -31.58 14.94
N ASP A 269 -14.99 -31.17 15.12
CA ASP A 269 -16.06 -31.38 14.14
C ASP A 269 -16.65 -30.06 13.63
N PHE A 270 -16.21 -29.63 12.45
CA PHE A 270 -16.61 -28.35 11.85
C PHE A 270 -18.06 -28.38 11.36
N VAL A 271 -18.77 -27.25 11.51
CA VAL A 271 -20.12 -27.05 10.96
C VAL A 271 -20.07 -26.73 9.46
N SER A 272 -18.97 -26.10 8.99
CA SER A 272 -18.78 -25.69 7.60
C SER A 272 -17.31 -25.78 7.19
N GLY A 273 -17.03 -25.94 5.88
CA GLY A 273 -15.66 -26.07 5.38
C GLY A 273 -15.63 -26.46 3.91
N ILE A 274 -14.58 -26.03 3.20
CA ILE A 274 -14.32 -26.42 1.81
C ILE A 274 -13.26 -27.51 1.83
N ILE A 275 -13.65 -28.71 1.42
CA ILE A 275 -12.74 -29.84 1.25
C ILE A 275 -12.46 -30.02 -0.25
N ASN A 276 -11.27 -30.49 -0.61
CA ASN A 276 -10.99 -30.90 -1.97
C ASN A 276 -11.92 -32.06 -2.43
N ARG A 277 -11.92 -32.34 -3.74
CA ARG A 277 -12.77 -33.38 -4.37
C ARG A 277 -12.65 -34.75 -3.70
N ASP A 278 -11.45 -35.11 -3.26
CA ASP A 278 -11.14 -36.40 -2.64
C ASP A 278 -11.33 -36.41 -1.12
N ARG A 279 -11.80 -35.30 -0.53
CA ARG A 279 -11.99 -35.08 0.91
C ARG A 279 -10.75 -35.35 1.75
N GLU A 280 -9.58 -35.09 1.17
CA GLU A 280 -8.28 -35.35 1.76
C GLU A 280 -7.76 -34.17 2.60
N ARG A 281 -8.14 -32.91 2.28
CA ARG A 281 -7.69 -31.71 3.01
C ARG A 281 -8.72 -30.60 2.98
N ILE A 282 -8.79 -29.85 4.08
CA ILE A 282 -9.43 -28.53 4.11
C ILE A 282 -8.52 -27.58 3.32
N MET A 283 -9.10 -26.89 2.33
CA MET A 283 -8.32 -26.20 1.29
C MET A 283 -7.55 -24.96 1.77
N ASP A 284 -7.83 -24.46 2.98
CA ASP A 284 -7.34 -23.18 3.47
C ASP A 284 -6.93 -23.28 4.95
N GLN A 285 -5.62 -23.31 5.18
CA GLN A 285 -5.01 -23.42 6.51
C GLN A 285 -5.37 -22.24 7.42
N THR A 286 -5.56 -21.04 6.88
CA THR A 286 -5.95 -19.85 7.67
C THR A 286 -7.42 -19.94 8.09
N LYS A 287 -8.30 -20.44 7.20
CA LYS A 287 -9.71 -20.70 7.57
C LYS A 287 -9.84 -21.84 8.58
N GLU A 288 -9.06 -22.90 8.44
CA GLU A 288 -9.02 -24.00 9.41
C GLU A 288 -8.59 -23.52 10.80
N ALA A 289 -7.44 -22.84 10.89
CA ALA A 289 -6.97 -22.20 12.11
C ALA A 289 -8.02 -21.23 12.69
N GLY A 290 -8.68 -20.45 11.83
CA GLY A 290 -9.75 -19.53 12.24
C GLY A 290 -11.00 -20.22 12.80
N MET A 291 -11.37 -21.38 12.27
CA MET A 291 -12.48 -22.17 12.83
C MET A 291 -12.10 -22.78 14.16
N ILE A 292 -10.90 -23.35 14.28
CA ILE A 292 -10.39 -23.91 15.54
C ILE A 292 -10.35 -22.82 16.63
N ALA A 293 -9.81 -21.64 16.32
CA ALA A 293 -9.77 -20.52 17.27
C ALA A 293 -11.17 -20.08 17.73
N LYS A 294 -12.16 -20.06 16.83
CA LYS A 294 -13.56 -19.73 17.17
C LYS A 294 -14.24 -20.81 18.00
N ILE A 295 -13.96 -22.08 17.74
CA ILE A 295 -14.43 -23.20 18.56
C ILE A 295 -13.87 -23.05 19.97
N TRP A 296 -12.57 -22.81 20.11
CA TRP A 296 -11.96 -22.55 21.41
C TRP A 296 -12.54 -21.32 22.10
N GLU A 297 -12.74 -20.21 21.40
CA GLU A 297 -13.34 -18.99 21.96
C GLU A 297 -14.76 -19.24 22.50
N ALA A 298 -15.57 -20.00 21.76
CA ALA A 298 -16.88 -20.39 22.24
C ALA A 298 -16.83 -21.40 23.40
N ALA A 299 -15.87 -22.34 23.38
CA ALA A 299 -15.74 -23.39 24.39
C ALA A 299 -15.24 -22.86 25.74
N VAL A 300 -14.31 -21.90 25.76
CA VAL A 300 -13.74 -21.37 27.01
C VAL A 300 -14.64 -20.36 27.71
N ASN A 301 -15.68 -19.85 27.03
CA ASN A 301 -16.57 -18.82 27.57
C ASN A 301 -17.26 -19.30 28.85
N GLY A 302 -16.86 -18.74 30.01
CA GLY A 302 -17.35 -19.15 31.33
C GLY A 302 -16.76 -20.45 31.87
N ARG A 303 -15.68 -20.98 31.27
CA ARG A 303 -15.03 -22.27 31.60
C ARG A 303 -13.52 -22.10 31.83
N PRO A 304 -13.08 -21.69 33.05
CA PRO A 304 -11.67 -21.47 33.35
C PRO A 304 -10.79 -22.72 33.20
N ASP A 305 -11.36 -23.91 33.41
CA ASP A 305 -10.72 -25.20 33.19
C ASP A 305 -10.26 -25.37 31.73
N LEU A 306 -11.10 -24.98 30.78
CA LEU A 306 -10.80 -25.04 29.34
C LEU A 306 -9.86 -23.92 28.91
N MET A 307 -9.95 -22.73 29.52
CA MET A 307 -8.99 -21.64 29.28
C MET A 307 -7.56 -22.07 29.61
N LYS A 308 -7.35 -22.72 30.77
CA LYS A 308 -6.03 -23.24 31.15
C LYS A 308 -5.52 -24.29 30.17
N ARG A 309 -6.39 -25.16 29.65
CA ARG A 309 -6.04 -26.13 28.60
C ARG A 309 -5.68 -25.45 27.28
N TYR A 310 -6.40 -24.40 26.90
CA TYR A 310 -6.10 -23.64 25.68
C TYR A 310 -4.76 -22.91 25.78
N ILE A 311 -4.48 -22.25 26.90
CA ILE A 311 -3.18 -21.60 27.14
C ILE A 311 -2.04 -22.63 27.12
N ALA A 312 -2.26 -23.82 27.67
CA ALA A 312 -1.25 -24.89 27.65
C ALA A 312 -0.85 -25.35 26.23
N LEU A 313 -1.72 -25.20 25.23
CA LEU A 313 -1.38 -25.49 23.83
C LEU A 313 -0.27 -24.56 23.30
N PHE A 314 -0.19 -23.34 23.82
CA PHE A 314 0.86 -22.39 23.44
C PHE A 314 2.24 -22.71 24.04
N ASN A 315 2.34 -23.66 24.97
CA ASN A 315 3.63 -24.09 25.53
C ASN A 315 4.52 -24.75 24.48
N ASP A 316 3.92 -25.37 23.45
CA ASP A 316 4.63 -25.85 22.28
C ASP A 316 4.39 -24.89 21.10
N ASN A 317 5.47 -24.24 20.66
CA ASN A 317 5.44 -23.23 19.61
C ASN A 317 5.07 -23.83 18.23
N ASN A 318 5.10 -25.16 18.08
CA ASN A 318 4.72 -25.88 16.87
C ASN A 318 3.33 -26.53 16.96
N ASN A 319 2.61 -26.39 18.09
CA ASN A 319 1.34 -27.08 18.28
C ASN A 319 0.30 -26.67 17.20
N PRO A 320 -0.25 -27.61 16.42
CA PRO A 320 -1.15 -27.30 15.31
C PRO A 320 -2.50 -26.72 15.74
N ASP A 321 -2.96 -26.98 16.97
CA ASP A 321 -4.24 -26.44 17.49
C ASP A 321 -4.22 -24.92 17.69
N VAL A 322 -3.03 -24.33 17.82
CA VAL A 322 -2.82 -22.88 17.93
C VAL A 322 -2.02 -22.34 16.74
N ASP A 323 -2.00 -23.06 15.63
CA ASP A 323 -1.33 -22.59 14.42
C ASP A 323 -1.96 -21.29 13.91
N LEU A 324 -1.11 -20.36 13.46
CA LEU A 324 -1.52 -19.01 13.03
C LEU A 324 -2.35 -18.23 14.07
N ALA A 325 -2.28 -18.58 15.37
CA ALA A 325 -3.04 -17.92 16.44
C ALA A 325 -2.83 -16.40 16.46
N ASP A 326 -1.64 -15.92 16.10
CA ASP A 326 -1.30 -14.52 15.96
C ASP A 326 -2.13 -13.79 14.88
N ARG A 327 -2.68 -14.53 13.92
CA ARG A 327 -3.54 -14.01 12.83
C ARG A 327 -5.03 -14.25 13.07
N VAL A 328 -5.41 -15.33 13.74
CA VAL A 328 -6.83 -15.74 13.82
C VAL A 328 -7.51 -15.52 15.16
N VAL A 329 -6.77 -15.46 16.27
CA VAL A 329 -7.36 -15.25 17.60
C VAL A 329 -7.96 -13.86 17.70
N SER A 330 -9.18 -13.77 18.25
CA SER A 330 -9.91 -12.52 18.43
C SER A 330 -9.28 -11.64 19.52
N LYS A 331 -9.57 -10.33 19.49
CA LYS A 331 -9.13 -9.40 20.55
C LYS A 331 -9.65 -9.83 21.92
N ARG A 332 -10.93 -10.24 21.99
CA ARG A 332 -11.59 -10.66 23.23
C ARG A 332 -10.89 -11.88 23.84
N MET A 333 -10.64 -12.90 23.02
CA MET A 333 -9.94 -14.11 23.45
C MET A 333 -8.52 -13.80 23.92
N ALA A 334 -7.79 -12.93 23.20
CA ALA A 334 -6.46 -12.50 23.63
C ALA A 334 -6.49 -11.74 24.97
N GLU A 335 -7.51 -10.90 25.20
CA GLU A 335 -7.76 -10.23 26.48
C GLU A 335 -8.05 -11.23 27.60
N ASP A 336 -8.88 -12.25 27.35
CA ASP A 336 -9.23 -13.29 28.32
C ASP A 336 -7.99 -14.14 28.69
N ILE A 337 -7.16 -14.50 27.70
CA ILE A 337 -5.86 -15.15 27.92
C ILE A 337 -4.95 -14.25 28.78
N TRP A 338 -4.88 -12.97 28.45
CA TRP A 338 -4.05 -12.01 29.18
C TRP A 338 -4.50 -11.85 30.64
N GLN A 339 -5.80 -11.76 30.90
CA GLN A 339 -6.35 -11.72 32.26
C GLN A 339 -6.02 -12.99 33.02
N GLN A 340 -6.14 -14.16 32.38
CA GLN A 340 -5.80 -15.43 33.02
C GLN A 340 -4.29 -15.50 33.38
N LEU A 341 -3.41 -15.05 32.50
CA LEU A 341 -1.96 -14.96 32.78
C LEU A 341 -1.66 -14.04 33.96
N LEU A 342 -2.28 -12.86 34.00
CA LEU A 342 -2.11 -11.90 35.11
C LEU A 342 -2.65 -12.46 36.44
N MET A 343 -3.73 -13.25 36.41
CA MET A 343 -4.27 -13.92 37.60
C MET A 343 -3.36 -15.03 38.11
N ASP A 344 -2.77 -15.81 37.19
CA ASP A 344 -1.91 -16.94 37.55
C ASP A 344 -0.52 -16.46 38.06
N GLU A 345 0.03 -15.36 37.52
CA GLU A 345 1.35 -14.81 37.90
C GLU A 345 1.36 -13.26 38.04
N PRO A 346 0.75 -12.69 39.10
CA PRO A 346 0.54 -11.23 39.25
C PRO A 346 1.84 -10.41 39.48
N GLU A 347 2.89 -11.05 39.98
CA GLU A 347 4.19 -10.42 40.22
C GLU A 347 5.16 -10.55 39.05
N SER A 348 4.72 -11.18 37.97
CA SER A 348 5.56 -11.44 36.81
C SER A 348 5.43 -10.36 35.74
N PHE A 349 6.55 -10.06 35.09
CA PHE A 349 6.60 -9.31 33.82
C PHE A 349 6.79 -10.31 32.70
N PHE A 350 5.82 -10.36 31.79
CA PHE A 350 5.82 -11.28 30.67
C PHE A 350 6.66 -10.74 29.51
N TYR A 351 7.59 -11.53 28.99
CA TYR A 351 8.49 -11.17 27.87
C TYR A 351 8.74 -12.37 26.94
N SER A 352 9.41 -12.18 25.79
CA SER A 352 9.74 -13.26 24.83
C SER A 352 11.19 -13.15 24.36
N SER A 353 11.82 -14.28 24.02
CA SER A 353 13.17 -14.29 23.44
C SER A 353 13.20 -13.62 22.05
N ASN A 354 13.99 -12.56 21.90
CA ASN A 354 14.20 -11.86 20.62
C ASN A 354 14.83 -12.79 19.57
N SER A 355 14.21 -12.96 18.39
CA SER A 355 14.82 -13.73 17.28
C SER A 355 15.64 -12.87 16.31
N ASP A 356 15.40 -11.55 16.23
CA ASP A 356 15.86 -10.75 15.08
C ASP A 356 16.75 -9.55 15.43
N TRP A 357 17.14 -9.40 16.70
CA TRP A 357 18.05 -8.34 17.13
C TRP A 357 19.19 -8.96 17.94
N SER A 358 20.37 -9.04 17.33
CA SER A 358 21.59 -9.41 18.01
C SER A 358 21.93 -8.38 19.10
N ILE A 359 22.06 -8.89 20.33
CA ILE A 359 22.61 -8.29 21.56
C ILE A 359 21.61 -7.47 22.40
N THR A 360 21.04 -8.11 23.44
CA THR A 360 21.10 -7.59 24.83
C THR A 360 21.10 -8.77 25.84
N PRO A 361 22.19 -8.96 26.60
CA PRO A 361 22.22 -9.83 27.79
C PRO A 361 21.37 -9.34 28.98
N ASP A 362 20.38 -8.46 28.75
CA ASP A 362 19.97 -7.45 29.75
C ASP A 362 18.47 -7.43 30.09
N GLN A 363 17.59 -8.23 29.44
CA GLN A 363 16.14 -8.13 29.69
C GLN A 363 15.73 -8.56 31.11
N ASN A 364 16.28 -9.67 31.62
CA ASN A 364 16.03 -10.08 33.00
C ASN A 364 16.59 -9.06 34.00
N TYR A 365 17.78 -8.51 33.72
CA TYR A 365 18.36 -7.44 34.54
C TYR A 365 17.46 -6.21 34.57
N LEU A 366 16.95 -5.73 33.42
CA LEU A 366 16.01 -4.61 33.35
C LEU A 366 14.70 -4.90 34.11
N ILE A 367 14.15 -6.10 33.97
CA ILE A 367 12.92 -6.50 34.66
C ILE A 367 13.13 -6.51 36.19
N GLU A 368 14.24 -7.08 36.66
CA GLU A 368 14.51 -7.23 38.09
C GLU A 368 14.98 -5.92 38.75
N THR A 369 15.83 -5.15 38.07
CA THR A 369 16.45 -3.93 38.65
C THR A 369 15.62 -2.67 38.44
N GLU A 370 15.12 -2.43 37.23
CA GLU A 370 14.39 -1.20 36.88
C GLU A 370 12.88 -1.36 37.13
N LEU A 371 12.28 -2.48 36.69
CA LEU A 371 10.84 -2.73 36.87
C LEU A 371 10.47 -3.34 38.23
N LYS A 372 11.43 -3.99 38.91
CA LYS A 372 11.23 -4.70 40.19
C LYS A 372 10.13 -5.75 40.12
N LYS A 373 10.06 -6.50 39.00
CA LYS A 373 9.12 -7.59 38.75
C LYS A 373 9.86 -8.90 38.53
N LYS A 374 9.15 -10.03 38.56
CA LYS A 374 9.71 -11.37 38.28
C LYS A 374 9.69 -11.64 36.76
N PRO A 375 10.80 -12.02 36.11
CA PRO A 375 10.76 -12.31 34.67
C PRO A 375 10.01 -13.62 34.38
N HIS A 376 9.05 -13.58 33.44
CA HIS A 376 8.33 -14.76 32.95
C HIS A 376 8.34 -14.81 31.42
N MET A 377 8.96 -15.82 30.84
CA MET A 377 9.13 -15.93 29.39
C MET A 377 7.93 -16.63 28.75
N LEU A 378 7.31 -15.98 27.76
CA LEU A 378 6.26 -16.53 26.91
C LEU A 378 6.87 -17.15 25.64
N THR A 379 6.18 -18.13 25.07
CA THR A 379 6.53 -18.66 23.74
C THR A 379 6.28 -17.60 22.66
N LYS A 380 7.05 -17.65 21.57
CA LYS A 380 6.97 -16.67 20.47
C LYS A 380 5.55 -16.53 19.90
N ARG A 381 4.83 -17.64 19.79
CA ARG A 381 3.46 -17.68 19.26
C ARG A 381 2.46 -17.00 20.20
N LEU A 382 2.53 -17.27 21.50
CA LEU A 382 1.68 -16.59 22.50
C LEU A 382 2.00 -15.10 22.58
N TRP A 383 3.29 -14.77 22.60
CA TRP A 383 3.77 -13.39 22.58
C TRP A 383 3.23 -12.61 21.38
N ASN A 384 3.37 -13.14 20.16
CA ASN A 384 2.88 -12.49 18.95
C ASN A 384 1.35 -12.31 18.96
N THR A 385 0.63 -13.31 19.49
CA THR A 385 -0.83 -13.27 19.63
C THR A 385 -1.28 -12.11 20.54
N LEU A 386 -0.64 -11.95 21.69
CA LEU A 386 -0.93 -10.85 22.61
C LEU A 386 -0.42 -9.49 22.10
N ARG A 387 0.75 -9.48 21.46
CA ARG A 387 1.40 -8.25 20.96
C ARG A 387 0.61 -7.60 19.83
N ARG A 388 -0.05 -8.38 18.97
CA ARG A 388 -0.95 -7.86 17.93
C ARG A 388 -2.00 -6.90 18.47
N PHE A 389 -2.50 -7.13 19.68
CA PHE A 389 -3.50 -6.29 20.34
C PHE A 389 -2.91 -5.33 21.37
N LYS A 390 -1.58 -5.18 21.40
CA LYS A 390 -0.83 -4.31 22.34
C LYS A 390 -1.07 -4.64 23.81
N LEU A 391 -1.37 -5.91 24.13
CA LEU A 391 -1.58 -6.36 25.51
C LEU A 391 -0.26 -6.60 26.25
N VAL A 392 0.79 -6.96 25.52
CA VAL A 392 2.15 -7.14 26.04
C VAL A 392 3.11 -6.13 25.42
N GLN A 393 4.14 -5.76 26.18
CA GLN A 393 5.21 -4.84 25.80
C GLN A 393 6.54 -5.46 26.20
N THR A 394 7.59 -5.19 25.43
CA THR A 394 8.96 -5.48 25.88
C THR A 394 9.30 -4.67 27.14
N PRO A 395 10.24 -5.14 28.00
CA PRO A 395 10.69 -4.37 29.16
C PRO A 395 11.13 -2.96 28.78
N GLU A 396 11.84 -2.82 27.66
CA GLU A 396 12.31 -1.55 27.13
C GLU A 396 11.13 -0.66 26.72
N GLU A 397 10.17 -1.16 25.93
CA GLU A 397 8.97 -0.39 25.57
C GLU A 397 8.20 0.09 26.80
N HIS A 398 8.06 -0.76 27.83
CA HIS A 398 7.36 -0.38 29.06
C HIS A 398 8.09 0.72 29.83
N ILE A 399 9.41 0.62 29.96
CA ILE A 399 10.24 1.66 30.59
C ILE A 399 10.14 2.96 29.79
N HIS A 400 10.23 2.90 28.46
CA HIS A 400 10.11 4.06 27.58
C HIS A 400 8.74 4.76 27.70
N ASP A 401 7.64 4.00 27.75
CA ASP A 401 6.29 4.56 27.91
C ASP A 401 6.15 5.28 29.27
N LYS A 402 6.63 4.66 30.35
CA LYS A 402 6.64 5.32 31.67
C LYS A 402 7.54 6.55 31.70
N PHE A 403 8.65 6.55 30.96
CA PHE A 403 9.53 7.70 30.83
C PHE A 403 8.82 8.90 30.18
N LEU A 404 7.96 8.69 29.17
CA LEU A 404 7.14 9.75 28.55
C LEU A 404 6.17 10.44 29.53
N SER A 405 5.73 9.70 30.56
CA SER A 405 4.86 10.18 31.63
C SER A 405 5.61 10.74 32.85
N SER A 406 6.94 10.79 32.82
CA SER A 406 7.75 11.25 33.95
C SER A 406 7.56 12.75 34.24
N ARG A 407 7.74 13.12 35.52
CA ARG A 407 7.49 14.49 36.00
C ARG A 407 8.54 15.45 35.43
N VAL A 408 8.08 16.54 34.83
CA VAL A 408 8.94 17.64 34.36
C VAL A 408 9.54 18.39 35.55
N ILE A 409 10.82 18.71 35.46
CA ILE A 409 11.55 19.49 36.46
C ILE A 409 12.11 20.79 35.82
N PRO A 410 12.24 21.88 36.61
CA PRO A 410 12.93 23.08 36.16
C PRO A 410 14.44 22.83 36.05
N ILE A 411 15.12 23.63 35.23
CA ILE A 411 16.58 23.62 35.10
C ILE A 411 17.15 24.27 36.38
N PRO A 412 18.09 23.61 37.09
CA PRO A 412 18.78 24.20 38.23
C PRO A 412 19.48 25.53 37.89
N GLU A 413 19.56 26.42 38.87
CA GLU A 413 20.16 27.76 38.69
C GLU A 413 21.70 27.74 38.63
N ASP A 414 22.35 26.60 38.81
CA ASP A 414 23.81 26.53 38.74
C ASP A 414 24.34 26.67 37.30
N ASN A 415 25.55 27.21 37.19
CA ASN A 415 26.20 27.50 35.90
C ASN A 415 26.38 26.24 35.03
N PHE A 416 26.49 25.06 35.64
CA PHE A 416 26.68 23.81 34.90
C PHE A 416 25.39 23.42 34.19
N ALA A 417 24.26 23.32 34.91
CA ALA A 417 22.97 22.98 34.33
C ALA A 417 22.49 23.97 33.27
N GLN A 418 22.66 25.28 33.52
CA GLN A 418 22.31 26.33 32.56
C GLN A 418 23.16 26.27 31.29
N SER A 419 24.45 25.94 31.41
CA SER A 419 25.35 25.81 30.25
C SER A 419 24.97 24.61 29.37
N ILE A 420 24.61 23.47 30.00
CA ILE A 420 24.14 22.27 29.29
C ILE A 420 22.89 22.58 28.46
N ASP A 421 21.83 23.13 29.07
CA ASP A 421 20.59 23.43 28.35
C ASP A 421 20.81 24.40 27.18
N ARG A 422 21.55 25.49 27.40
CA ARG A 422 21.81 26.51 26.36
C ARG A 422 22.60 25.94 25.19
N MET A 423 23.71 25.24 25.46
CA MET A 423 24.53 24.62 24.42
C MET A 423 23.73 23.56 23.65
N LEU A 424 22.87 22.82 24.35
CA LEU A 424 22.05 21.78 23.73
C LEU A 424 20.96 22.37 22.83
N ARG A 425 20.25 23.41 23.28
CA ARG A 425 19.28 24.14 22.46
C ARG A 425 19.93 24.73 21.21
N ALA A 426 21.14 25.25 21.34
CA ALA A 426 21.91 25.73 20.21
C ALA A 426 22.26 24.58 19.24
N ALA A 427 22.71 23.44 19.75
CA ALA A 427 22.99 22.26 18.93
C ALA A 427 21.74 21.71 18.23
N MET A 428 20.56 21.73 18.87
CA MET A 428 19.30 21.32 18.23
C MET A 428 18.95 22.20 17.03
N ARG A 429 19.30 23.49 17.06
CA ARG A 429 19.04 24.43 15.95
C ARG A 429 19.95 24.22 14.74
N LEU A 430 20.99 23.39 14.84
CA LEU A 430 21.80 22.99 13.68
C LEU A 430 20.99 22.20 12.64
N ASN A 431 19.80 21.71 13.00
CA ASN A 431 18.85 21.10 12.09
C ASN A 431 17.47 21.70 12.30
N TYR A 432 16.81 22.07 11.20
CA TYR A 432 15.49 22.70 11.23
C TYR A 432 14.43 21.87 11.98
N SER A 433 14.39 20.57 11.74
CA SER A 433 13.41 19.66 12.34
C SER A 433 13.68 19.40 13.82
N LEU A 434 14.96 19.27 14.22
CA LEU A 434 15.34 19.13 15.63
C LEU A 434 15.13 20.43 16.42
N GLY A 435 15.41 21.58 15.81
CA GLY A 435 15.28 22.90 16.44
C GLY A 435 13.84 23.31 16.78
N ARG A 436 12.85 22.65 16.18
CA ARG A 436 11.42 22.82 16.48
C ARG A 436 10.95 22.03 17.70
N LEU A 437 11.75 21.08 18.19
CA LEU A 437 11.39 20.27 19.34
C LEU A 437 11.73 21.00 20.64
N SER A 438 10.80 20.99 21.59
CA SER A 438 11.01 21.56 22.92
C SER A 438 11.85 20.62 23.79
N LEU A 439 12.96 21.11 24.34
CA LEU A 439 13.75 20.35 25.31
C LEU A 439 13.13 20.45 26.70
N VAL A 440 12.83 19.30 27.30
CA VAL A 440 12.16 19.15 28.59
C VAL A 440 12.94 18.19 29.47
N TYR A 441 13.26 18.59 30.70
CA TYR A 441 13.97 17.74 31.65
C TYR A 441 12.98 17.03 32.58
N VAL A 442 13.20 15.74 32.83
CA VAL A 442 12.32 14.92 33.65
C VAL A 442 13.05 14.16 34.75
N LYS A 443 12.37 14.05 35.89
CA LYS A 443 12.77 13.19 36.99
C LYS A 443 12.18 11.81 36.79
N SER A 444 13.03 10.82 36.59
CA SER A 444 12.64 9.42 36.45
C SER A 444 13.42 8.54 37.41
N LYS A 445 12.81 7.43 37.83
CA LYS A 445 13.51 6.37 38.56
C LYS A 445 14.29 5.44 37.62
N TYR A 446 14.00 5.51 36.32
CA TYR A 446 14.59 4.65 35.29
C TYR A 446 15.86 5.29 34.74
N THR A 447 17.01 4.67 34.99
CA THR A 447 18.31 5.29 34.71
C THR A 447 18.88 4.91 33.34
N THR A 448 18.40 3.79 32.79
CA THR A 448 18.77 3.25 31.48
C THR A 448 18.29 4.11 30.31
N VAL A 449 17.13 4.75 30.43
CA VAL A 449 16.61 5.69 29.43
C VAL A 449 17.10 7.11 29.75
N GLY A 450 18.14 7.55 29.02
CA GLY A 450 18.71 8.89 29.19
C GLY A 450 17.94 10.00 28.47
N VAL A 451 17.31 9.68 27.33
CA VAL A 451 16.61 10.63 26.45
C VAL A 451 15.48 9.90 25.72
N ARG A 452 14.34 10.58 25.51
CA ARG A 452 13.24 10.09 24.66
C ARG A 452 12.61 11.23 23.88
N VAL A 453 12.16 10.96 22.65
CA VAL A 453 11.41 11.93 21.85
C VAL A 453 9.91 11.62 21.90
N ASP A 454 9.11 12.65 22.17
CA ASP A 454 7.65 12.64 22.12
C ASP A 454 7.20 13.51 20.94
N TRP A 455 7.09 12.86 19.78
CA TRP A 455 6.73 13.50 18.52
C TRP A 455 5.32 14.10 18.55
N CYS A 456 4.38 13.46 19.26
CA CYS A 456 2.99 13.92 19.37
C CYS A 456 2.88 15.29 20.06
N ARG A 457 3.81 15.59 20.96
CA ARG A 457 3.86 16.86 21.70
C ARG A 457 5.05 17.73 21.31
N SER A 458 5.77 17.38 20.24
CA SER A 458 6.96 18.08 19.75
C SER A 458 7.97 18.38 20.85
N ARG A 459 8.34 17.38 21.67
CA ARG A 459 9.26 17.55 22.80
C ARG A 459 10.27 16.42 22.93
N ILE A 460 11.47 16.73 23.43
CA ILE A 460 12.51 15.77 23.80
C ILE A 460 12.61 15.78 25.33
N LEU A 461 12.38 14.62 25.94
CA LEU A 461 12.49 14.40 27.36
C LEU A 461 13.91 13.93 27.69
N ILE A 462 14.58 14.63 28.60
CA ILE A 462 15.96 14.35 29.01
C ILE A 462 15.98 14.04 30.50
N HIS A 463 16.64 12.95 30.90
CA HIS A 463 16.71 12.54 32.30
C HIS A 463 17.51 13.57 33.13
N GLU A 464 17.05 13.87 34.37
CA GLU A 464 17.64 14.89 35.27
C GLU A 464 19.15 14.69 35.56
N LYS A 465 19.63 13.45 35.53
CA LYS A 465 21.05 13.07 35.68
C LYS A 465 22.03 13.94 34.86
N TRP A 466 21.62 14.40 33.68
CA TRP A 466 22.46 15.23 32.81
C TRP A 466 22.64 16.67 33.30
N LEU A 467 21.79 17.13 34.22
CA LEU A 467 21.87 18.46 34.83
C LEU A 467 22.71 18.46 36.12
N HIS A 468 23.03 17.28 36.67
CA HIS A 468 23.80 17.15 37.91
C HIS A 468 25.25 16.78 37.61
N PHE A 469 26.19 17.58 38.12
CA PHE A 469 27.61 17.41 37.81
C PHE A 469 28.11 15.99 38.12
N ASP A 470 27.92 15.49 39.35
CA ASP A 470 28.51 14.20 39.75
C ASP A 470 27.86 13.01 39.02
N GLU A 471 26.57 13.09 38.72
CA GLU A 471 25.83 12.08 37.95
C GLU A 471 26.24 12.06 36.46
N ALA A 472 26.40 13.23 35.85
CA ALA A 472 26.85 13.37 34.46
C ALA A 472 28.30 12.87 34.24
N HIS A 473 29.13 12.93 35.28
CA HIS A 473 30.54 12.47 35.25
C HIS A 473 30.74 11.06 35.84
N LYS A 474 29.68 10.38 36.27
CA LYS A 474 29.77 9.09 36.99
C LYS A 474 30.56 8.01 36.23
N ASN A 475 30.48 8.03 34.89
CA ASN A 475 31.12 7.03 34.02
C ASN A 475 32.29 7.60 33.17
N THR A 476 32.67 8.87 33.37
CA THR A 476 33.66 9.56 32.50
C THR A 476 34.56 10.48 33.31
N SER A 477 35.88 10.31 33.22
CA SER A 477 36.85 11.18 33.89
C SER A 477 37.32 12.32 32.98
N CYS A 478 37.12 13.57 33.37
CA CYS A 478 37.68 14.76 32.71
C CYS A 478 38.57 15.55 33.69
N ASP A 479 39.40 16.46 33.20
CA ASP A 479 40.29 17.23 34.08
C ASP A 479 39.53 18.15 35.06
N PHE A 480 38.31 18.55 34.69
CA PHE A 480 37.39 19.28 35.58
C PHE A 480 36.78 18.41 36.68
N SER A 481 36.55 17.12 36.42
CA SER A 481 36.03 16.18 37.41
C SER A 481 37.08 15.79 38.46
N LYS A 482 38.35 16.15 38.23
CA LYS A 482 39.47 15.97 39.17
C LYS A 482 39.67 17.17 40.12
N LEU A 483 38.98 18.30 39.88
CA LEU A 483 39.07 19.50 40.72
C LEU A 483 38.23 19.37 42.01
N GLY A 484 38.73 19.92 43.12
CA GLY A 484 38.00 19.96 44.39
C GLY A 484 36.71 20.80 44.30
N GLU A 485 35.70 20.51 45.12
CA GLU A 485 34.39 21.18 45.06
C GLU A 485 34.47 22.72 45.21
N ALA A 486 35.39 23.22 46.05
CA ALA A 486 35.64 24.65 46.22
C ALA A 486 36.23 25.32 44.96
N GLN A 487 37.13 24.61 44.27
CA GLN A 487 37.73 25.08 43.01
C GLN A 487 36.71 25.04 41.86
N ARG A 488 35.79 24.07 41.86
CA ARG A 488 34.69 23.98 40.89
C ARG A 488 33.68 25.13 41.04
N LYS A 489 33.34 25.53 42.28
CA LYS A 489 32.46 26.68 42.54
C LYS A 489 33.11 28.03 42.22
N GLN A 490 34.44 28.13 42.30
CA GLN A 490 35.20 29.31 41.91
C GLN A 490 35.45 29.42 40.41
N ALA A 491 35.53 28.28 39.69
CA ALA A 491 35.65 28.28 38.25
C ALA A 491 34.27 28.60 37.63
N ALA A 492 34.05 29.86 37.27
CA ALA A 492 32.81 30.35 36.62
C ALA A 492 32.58 29.78 35.19
N VAL A 493 33.31 28.75 34.79
CA VAL A 493 33.52 28.37 33.39
C VAL A 493 33.17 26.89 33.17
N PHE A 494 32.16 26.62 32.35
CA PHE A 494 31.82 25.27 31.89
C PHE A 494 32.78 24.83 30.76
N ALA A 495 33.56 23.77 30.98
CA ALA A 495 34.55 23.26 30.01
C ALA A 495 34.40 21.76 29.68
N CYS A 496 33.24 21.15 29.95
CA CYS A 496 33.04 19.70 29.86
C CYS A 496 32.39 19.27 28.53
N ASP A 497 33.10 19.43 27.40
CA ASP A 497 32.58 19.10 26.06
C ASP A 497 32.17 17.63 25.90
N HIS A 498 32.79 16.71 26.66
CA HIS A 498 32.43 15.28 26.64
C HIS A 498 31.00 14.99 27.15
N VAL A 499 30.50 15.76 28.12
CA VAL A 499 29.11 15.61 28.63
C VAL A 499 28.13 16.03 27.54
N MET A 500 28.43 17.14 26.86
CA MET A 500 27.62 17.64 25.75
C MET A 500 27.63 16.68 24.55
N ASP A 501 28.79 16.13 24.20
CA ASP A 501 28.91 15.14 23.15
C ASP A 501 28.10 13.87 23.47
N ALA A 502 28.25 13.33 24.69
CA ALA A 502 27.51 12.15 25.10
C ALA A 502 25.98 12.36 25.11
N LEU A 503 25.51 13.51 25.60
CA LEU A 503 24.09 13.85 25.60
C LEU A 503 23.56 14.06 24.17
N PHE A 504 24.29 14.79 23.34
CA PHE A 504 23.91 15.05 21.95
C PHE A 504 23.85 13.75 21.13
N GLU A 505 24.84 12.86 21.29
CA GLU A 505 24.79 11.52 20.69
C GLU A 505 23.60 10.70 21.15
N THR A 506 23.24 10.79 22.44
CA THR A 506 22.09 10.06 22.97
C THR A 506 20.78 10.56 22.33
N ILE A 507 20.66 11.88 22.10
CA ILE A 507 19.52 12.46 21.36
C ILE A 507 19.50 12.00 19.91
N LEU A 508 20.64 12.08 19.21
CA LEU A 508 20.73 11.67 17.81
C LEU A 508 20.35 10.19 17.63
N LYS A 509 20.80 9.31 18.53
CA LYS A 509 20.41 7.88 18.54
C LYS A 509 18.90 7.70 18.77
N ALA A 510 18.33 8.44 19.73
CA ALA A 510 16.89 8.37 20.01
C ALA A 510 16.04 8.83 18.82
N VAL A 511 16.54 9.79 18.05
CA VAL A 511 15.88 10.32 16.85
C VAL A 511 16.02 9.36 15.64
N ILE A 512 17.17 8.69 15.47
CA ILE A 512 17.38 7.67 14.42
C ILE A 512 16.49 6.45 14.65
N GLY A 513 16.44 5.95 15.89
CA GLY A 513 15.75 4.68 16.22
C GLY A 513 14.25 4.67 15.90
N GLU A 514 13.62 5.84 15.80
CA GLU A 514 12.20 6.01 15.48
C GLU A 514 11.92 6.18 13.97
N GLY A 515 12.95 6.08 13.11
CA GLY A 515 12.79 6.07 11.65
C GLY A 515 12.52 7.44 11.00
N VAL A 516 12.57 8.53 11.76
CA VAL A 516 12.25 9.88 11.29
C VAL A 516 13.40 10.53 10.50
N PHE A 517 14.65 10.10 10.73
CA PHE A 517 15.84 10.67 10.09
C PHE A 517 16.69 9.59 9.41
N ARG A 518 17.18 9.87 8.19
CA ARG A 518 18.13 8.99 7.47
C ARG A 518 19.49 9.00 8.17
N SER A 519 20.12 7.82 8.29
CA SER A 519 21.43 7.65 8.95
C SER A 519 22.53 8.56 8.37
N SER A 520 22.53 8.79 7.06
CA SER A 520 23.50 9.64 6.35
C SER A 520 23.37 11.14 6.67
N SER A 521 22.19 11.64 7.01
CA SER A 521 21.98 13.06 7.37
C SER A 521 22.49 13.39 8.78
N ILE A 522 22.63 12.39 9.65
CA ILE A 522 23.00 12.57 11.05
C ILE A 522 24.51 12.53 11.29
N SER A 523 25.29 11.90 10.41
CA SER A 523 26.75 11.91 10.50
C SER A 523 27.35 13.32 10.40
N ASN A 524 26.77 14.17 9.55
CA ASN A 524 27.17 15.56 9.39
C ASN A 524 26.79 16.39 10.65
N LEU A 525 25.55 16.26 11.12
CA LEU A 525 25.07 16.89 12.36
C LEU A 525 25.92 16.54 13.59
N ARG A 526 26.27 15.25 13.73
CA ARG A 526 27.18 14.75 14.75
C ARG A 526 28.53 15.46 14.71
N SER A 527 29.18 15.46 13.55
CA SER A 527 30.52 16.04 13.39
C SER A 527 30.50 17.56 13.61
N ARG A 528 29.49 18.25 13.07
CA ARG A 528 29.30 19.69 13.19
C ARG A 528 29.03 20.11 14.64
N GLY A 529 28.17 19.40 15.37
CA GLY A 529 27.88 19.67 16.78
C GLY A 529 29.11 19.58 17.67
N ARG A 530 29.92 18.51 17.50
CA ARG A 530 31.18 18.32 18.25
C ARG A 530 32.18 19.44 18.02
N GLU A 531 32.36 19.85 16.77
CA GLU A 531 33.29 20.92 16.42
C GLU A 531 32.84 22.27 17.02
N LEU A 532 31.54 22.55 16.98
CA LEU A 532 30.98 23.77 17.55
C LEU A 532 31.07 23.82 19.07
N PHE A 533 30.91 22.69 19.78
CA PHE A 533 31.12 22.66 21.23
C PHE A 533 32.54 23.08 21.63
N ARG A 534 33.57 22.68 20.87
CA ARG A 534 34.97 23.05 21.12
C ARG A 534 35.25 24.53 20.85
N GLN A 535 34.62 25.09 19.82
CA GLN A 535 34.78 26.49 19.43
C GLN A 535 33.95 27.44 20.30
N THR A 536 33.18 26.92 21.27
CA THR A 536 32.30 27.72 22.11
C THR A 536 33.05 28.67 23.04
N PRO A 537 32.87 29.99 22.91
CA PRO A 537 33.56 30.92 23.78
C PRO A 537 33.06 30.79 25.21
N ARG A 538 34.00 30.91 26.14
CA ARG A 538 33.82 30.68 27.55
C ARG A 538 34.19 31.95 28.31
N ASP A 539 33.63 32.16 29.51
CA ASP A 539 33.98 33.28 30.40
C ASP A 539 33.84 34.68 29.76
N ILE A 540 32.64 35.00 29.24
CA ILE A 540 32.38 36.30 28.61
C ILE A 540 32.16 37.37 29.68
N GLN A 541 32.95 38.43 29.68
CA GLN A 541 32.88 39.53 30.65
C GLN A 541 32.69 40.87 29.93
N VAL A 542 31.90 41.78 30.49
CA VAL A 542 31.63 43.11 29.90
C VAL A 542 31.96 44.20 30.91
N THR A 543 32.71 45.22 30.49
CA THR A 543 33.12 46.37 31.29
C THR A 543 32.88 47.67 30.54
N THR A 544 32.74 48.80 31.25
CA THR A 544 32.63 50.12 30.62
C THR A 544 34.01 50.62 30.15
N GLY A 545 34.04 51.26 28.99
CA GLY A 545 35.25 51.83 28.39
C GLY A 545 35.68 53.14 29.05
N SER A 546 36.81 53.69 28.61
CA SER A 546 37.42 54.91 29.15
C SER A 546 36.72 56.21 28.72
N VAL A 547 35.78 56.13 27.79
CA VAL A 547 35.03 57.27 27.23
C VAL A 547 33.53 57.05 27.47
N PRO A 548 32.74 58.10 27.80
CA PRO A 548 31.28 57.97 27.93
C PRO A 548 30.64 57.40 26.65
N GLY A 549 29.79 56.38 26.80
CA GLY A 549 29.15 55.67 25.68
C GLY A 549 29.98 54.52 25.08
N GLN A 550 31.07 54.11 25.75
CA GLN A 550 31.95 53.02 25.33
C GLN A 550 31.76 51.75 26.18
N LEU A 551 31.63 50.57 25.56
CA LEU A 551 31.58 49.26 26.23
C LEU A 551 32.72 48.34 25.76
N ARG A 552 33.34 47.58 26.66
CA ARG A 552 34.40 46.60 26.38
C ARG A 552 33.93 45.19 26.76
N VAL A 553 34.20 44.19 25.92
CA VAL A 553 33.77 42.80 26.11
C VAL A 553 34.97 41.86 25.98
N ASN A 554 35.20 40.95 26.93
CA ASN A 554 36.29 39.97 26.96
C ASN A 554 35.76 38.52 26.96
N TRP A 555 36.52 37.54 26.46
CA TRP A 555 36.16 36.10 26.48
C TRP A 555 37.36 35.16 26.30
N THR A 556 37.18 33.85 26.49
CA THR A 556 38.22 32.81 26.34
C THR A 556 37.77 31.66 25.42
N TYR A 557 38.72 30.87 24.87
CA TYR A 557 38.48 29.68 24.03
C TYR A 557 39.26 28.47 24.56
N ASN A 558 38.82 27.26 24.26
CA ASN A 558 39.56 26.03 24.59
C ASN A 558 40.81 25.83 23.69
N ASP A 559 40.72 26.12 22.39
CA ASP A 559 41.81 25.91 21.41
C ASP A 559 42.45 27.23 20.91
N GLY A 560 43.15 27.93 21.80
CA GLY A 560 43.96 29.09 21.43
C GLY A 560 45.34 28.68 20.89
N GLY A 561 45.49 28.39 19.59
CA GLY A 561 46.85 28.27 19.04
C GLY A 561 47.03 27.90 17.55
N VAL A 562 46.22 27.02 16.98
CA VAL A 562 46.55 26.43 15.65
C VAL A 562 46.13 27.32 14.48
N ILE A 563 44.95 27.93 14.53
CA ILE A 563 44.46 28.86 13.48
C ILE A 563 45.33 30.13 13.39
N LEU A 564 45.93 30.52 14.52
CA LEU A 564 46.82 31.68 14.68
C LEU A 564 48.11 31.56 13.86
N LYS A 565 48.55 30.34 13.55
CA LYS A 565 49.83 30.07 12.85
C LYS A 565 49.72 30.10 11.33
N HIS A 566 48.52 29.91 10.76
CA HIS A 566 48.35 29.69 9.31
C HIS A 566 47.56 30.76 8.56
N HIS A 567 46.79 31.64 9.23
CA HIS A 567 45.87 32.56 8.54
C HIS A 567 45.99 34.04 8.96
N ARG A 568 47.22 34.57 9.08
CA ARG A 568 47.44 35.99 9.39
C ARG A 568 47.00 36.97 8.29
N GLU A 569 46.87 36.54 7.04
CA GLU A 569 46.73 37.47 5.90
C GLU A 569 45.31 37.59 5.31
N ASN A 570 44.34 36.78 5.73
CA ASN A 570 42.99 36.75 5.13
C ASN A 570 41.84 37.12 6.08
N ILE A 571 42.11 37.89 7.15
CA ILE A 571 41.06 38.33 8.08
C ILE A 571 40.72 39.80 7.81
N PHE A 572 39.56 40.05 7.20
CA PHE A 572 39.04 41.36 6.77
C PHE A 572 38.41 42.20 7.89
N TYR A 573 39.00 42.23 9.09
CA TYR A 573 38.64 43.24 10.10
C TYR A 573 39.90 43.73 10.82
N LYS A 574 40.10 45.06 10.85
CA LYS A 574 41.05 45.72 11.75
C LYS A 574 40.51 45.66 13.19
N ILE A 575 40.63 44.50 13.82
CA ILE A 575 40.64 44.40 15.28
C ILE A 575 42.06 43.95 15.66
N PRO A 576 42.79 44.66 16.52
CA PRO A 576 44.09 44.19 17.00
C PRO A 576 43.90 42.88 17.78
N LEU A 577 44.10 41.74 17.11
CA LEU A 577 43.93 40.37 17.62
C LEU A 577 45.02 39.94 18.62
N SER A 578 45.59 40.90 19.37
CA SER A 578 46.39 40.63 20.57
C SER A 578 45.58 40.69 21.86
N ALA A 579 44.30 41.04 21.80
CA ALA A 579 43.46 41.11 22.99
C ALA A 579 42.20 40.26 22.82
N CYS A 580 41.95 39.39 23.80
CA CYS A 580 40.65 38.79 24.08
C CYS A 580 39.66 39.89 24.54
N SER A 581 39.48 40.94 23.74
CA SER A 581 38.62 42.06 24.04
C SER A 581 38.14 42.81 22.79
N ALA A 582 36.88 43.26 22.79
CA ALA A 582 36.30 44.15 21.78
C ALA A 582 35.74 45.40 22.45
N THR A 583 35.90 46.58 21.84
CA THR A 583 35.40 47.85 22.37
C THR A 583 34.39 48.48 21.40
N PHE A 584 33.24 48.92 21.89
CA PHE A 584 32.10 49.47 21.15
C PHE A 584 31.90 50.93 21.52
N ASP A 585 31.84 51.83 20.53
CA ASP A 585 31.70 53.29 20.71
C ASP A 585 30.30 53.78 20.27
N GLY A 586 29.80 54.85 20.89
CA GLY A 586 28.58 55.55 20.45
C GLY A 586 27.25 54.95 20.91
N LEU A 587 27.28 54.15 21.98
CA LEU A 587 26.09 53.52 22.54
C LEU A 587 25.33 54.50 23.45
N ASP A 588 24.02 54.63 23.25
CA ASP A 588 23.12 55.42 24.10
C ASP A 588 23.15 54.87 25.54
N PRO A 589 23.61 55.65 26.53
CA PRO A 589 23.74 55.17 27.89
C PRO A 589 22.41 54.72 28.50
N LEU A 590 21.23 55.13 28.01
CA LEU A 590 19.93 54.78 28.60
C LEU A 590 19.36 53.44 28.12
N LEU A 591 20.03 52.77 27.17
CA LEU A 591 19.59 51.49 26.63
C LEU A 591 20.44 50.34 27.17
N THR A 592 19.82 49.17 27.32
CA THR A 592 20.48 47.95 27.80
C THR A 592 21.07 47.19 26.61
N TYR A 593 22.38 46.90 26.66
CA TYR A 593 23.11 46.24 25.57
C TYR A 593 23.51 44.81 25.93
N PHE A 594 23.55 43.95 24.91
CA PHE A 594 24.09 42.61 24.97
C PHE A 594 25.25 42.50 23.98
N PRO A 595 26.43 42.03 24.39
CA PRO A 595 27.51 41.81 23.45
C PRO A 595 27.25 40.54 22.64
N VAL A 596 27.19 40.69 21.32
CA VAL A 596 27.09 39.57 20.38
C VAL A 596 28.35 39.58 19.52
N VAL A 597 29.17 38.53 19.63
CA VAL A 597 30.30 38.33 18.69
C VAL A 597 29.74 37.60 17.47
N ALA A 598 29.36 38.35 16.43
CA ALA A 598 28.85 37.77 15.19
C ALA A 598 30.00 37.35 14.26
N ARG A 599 29.87 36.18 13.62
CA ARG A 599 30.48 35.93 12.30
C ARG A 599 29.39 35.36 11.41
N TYR A 600 28.73 36.27 10.68
CA TYR A 600 27.78 36.14 9.56
C TYR A 600 26.95 34.82 9.55
N GLU A 601 26.37 34.32 8.46
CA GLU A 601 25.22 33.35 8.34
C GLU A 601 24.97 32.12 9.28
N TYR A 602 23.72 31.66 9.15
CA TYR A 602 22.99 30.51 9.68
C TYR A 602 23.80 29.25 10.07
N GLY A 603 23.89 29.01 11.38
CA GLY A 603 24.44 27.78 11.97
C GLY A 603 25.49 27.97 13.07
N SER A 604 25.82 29.20 13.45
CA SER A 604 26.74 29.51 14.55
C SER A 604 26.01 29.73 15.88
N PHE A 605 26.57 29.17 16.97
CA PHE A 605 26.05 29.22 18.36
C PHE A 605 26.76 30.34 19.17
N PHE A 606 26.17 30.74 20.31
CA PHE A 606 26.89 31.11 21.54
C PHE A 606 26.16 30.53 22.76
N GLY A 607 26.93 30.09 23.76
CA GLY A 607 26.50 29.83 25.13
C GLY A 607 27.04 30.94 26.04
N ILE A 608 26.19 31.33 27.00
CA ILE A 608 26.31 32.44 27.97
C ILE A 608 26.01 33.83 27.38
N VAL A 609 24.92 34.43 27.87
CA VAL A 609 24.61 35.87 27.72
C VAL A 609 25.09 36.56 29.00
N PRO A 610 25.97 37.58 28.95
CA PRO A 610 26.32 38.34 30.14
C PRO A 610 25.17 39.26 30.57
N GLU A 611 25.16 39.68 31.84
CA GLU A 611 24.16 40.61 32.37
C GLU A 611 24.19 41.95 31.64
N SER A 612 23.01 42.54 31.49
CA SER A 612 22.82 43.79 30.76
C SER A 612 23.31 44.99 31.59
N ILE A 613 24.03 45.92 30.96
CA ILE A 613 24.62 47.09 31.65
C ILE A 613 23.73 48.32 31.41
N ALA A 614 23.32 48.97 32.50
CA ALA A 614 22.73 50.32 32.52
C ALA A 614 23.72 51.31 33.15
N PRO A 615 23.60 52.64 32.93
CA PRO A 615 24.43 53.62 33.60
C PRO A 615 23.96 53.74 35.07
N PRO A 616 24.85 54.03 36.02
CA PRO A 616 24.43 54.22 37.41
C PRO A 616 23.62 55.50 37.48
N ASP A 617 22.37 55.42 37.90
CA ASP A 617 21.60 56.61 38.25
C ASP A 617 21.30 56.68 39.75
N GLU A 618 21.55 57.86 40.26
CA GLU A 618 21.39 58.27 41.64
C GLU A 618 19.90 58.44 41.97
N SER A 619 19.57 58.22 43.24
CA SER A 619 18.38 58.72 43.94
C SER A 619 17.09 57.87 43.97
N MET A 620 16.83 57.38 45.20
CA MET A 620 15.62 57.66 46.02
C MET A 620 14.24 57.08 45.64
N THR A 621 13.75 56.26 46.59
CA THR A 621 12.44 56.33 47.28
C THR A 621 11.19 55.57 46.76
N HIS A 622 10.74 54.65 47.64
CA HIS A 622 9.37 54.33 48.07
C HIS A 622 8.23 54.09 47.05
N GLY A 623 7.68 52.87 47.10
CA GLY A 623 6.42 52.64 47.82
C GLY A 623 5.11 52.50 47.02
N GLN A 624 4.58 51.27 47.04
CA GLN A 624 3.16 50.89 47.25
C GLN A 624 2.09 50.98 46.12
N ASN A 625 1.54 49.77 45.85
CA ASN A 625 0.13 49.35 46.00
C ASN A 625 -0.93 49.42 44.86
N GLN A 626 -1.75 48.34 44.90
CA GLN A 626 -3.18 48.18 44.54
C GLN A 626 -3.53 47.93 43.05
N SER A 627 -4.51 47.10 42.66
CA SER A 627 -5.50 46.26 43.35
C SER A 627 -6.15 45.28 42.36
N MET A 628 -6.49 44.07 42.82
CA MET A 628 -7.52 43.18 42.24
C MET A 628 -8.92 43.83 42.27
N LYS A 629 -9.85 43.37 41.41
CA LYS A 629 -11.17 42.85 41.85
C LYS A 629 -11.95 42.12 40.76
N THR A 630 -12.52 41.01 41.21
CA THR A 630 -13.49 40.04 40.66
C THR A 630 -14.93 40.58 40.59
N TYR A 631 -15.83 39.91 39.85
CA TYR A 631 -17.22 39.64 40.27
C TYR A 631 -17.86 38.46 39.50
N GLN A 632 -18.73 37.70 40.20
CA GLN A 632 -19.47 36.49 39.79
C GLN A 632 -20.99 36.71 39.69
N GLY A 633 -21.68 35.82 38.95
CA GLY A 633 -23.07 35.31 39.16
C GLY A 633 -24.20 36.06 38.43
N GLY A 634 -25.28 35.48 37.86
CA GLY A 634 -25.79 34.10 37.68
C GLY A 634 -27.26 34.17 37.15
N ASP A 635 -27.70 33.16 36.36
CA ASP A 635 -29.05 32.56 36.10
C ASP A 635 -30.32 33.45 35.85
N CYS A 636 -31.39 33.11 35.11
CA CYS A 636 -31.92 31.98 34.30
C CYS A 636 -33.18 32.55 33.56
N SER A 637 -33.49 32.27 32.27
CA SER A 637 -34.54 31.30 31.84
C SER A 637 -35.11 31.63 30.44
N THR A 638 -35.70 30.61 29.81
CA THR A 638 -36.65 30.55 28.66
C THR A 638 -36.15 30.09 27.26
N VAL A 639 -36.30 28.78 27.06
CA VAL A 639 -36.97 28.06 25.94
C VAL A 639 -36.81 28.61 24.52
N GLY A 640 -36.08 27.85 23.70
CA GLY A 640 -36.17 27.85 22.24
C GLY A 640 -35.53 26.58 21.68
N SER A 641 -36.34 25.52 21.51
CA SER A 641 -35.92 24.30 20.84
C SER A 641 -35.71 24.57 19.34
N SER A 642 -34.47 24.80 18.92
CA SER A 642 -34.10 24.65 17.52
C SER A 642 -33.92 23.16 17.25
N LYS A 643 -34.87 22.60 16.48
CA LYS A 643 -34.61 21.34 15.75
C LYS A 643 -33.40 21.61 14.86
N SER A 644 -32.28 20.97 15.15
CA SER A 644 -31.17 20.88 14.21
C SER A 644 -31.70 20.25 12.93
N SER A 645 -31.53 20.96 11.83
CA SER A 645 -31.59 20.38 10.49
C SER A 645 -30.71 19.12 10.45
N PRO A 646 -31.10 18.06 9.73
CA PRO A 646 -30.25 16.89 9.60
C PRO A 646 -28.92 17.33 8.98
N GLU A 647 -27.82 17.19 9.72
CA GLU A 647 -26.48 17.44 9.18
C GLU A 647 -26.33 16.61 7.90
N SER A 648 -25.98 17.26 6.80
CA SER A 648 -25.72 16.60 5.54
C SER A 648 -24.65 15.51 5.76
N PRO A 649 -24.84 14.28 5.23
CA PRO A 649 -23.93 13.19 5.47
C PRO A 649 -22.50 13.55 5.01
N GLU A 650 -21.49 13.23 5.84
CA GLU A 650 -20.10 13.72 5.73
C GLU A 650 -19.47 13.64 4.32
N TRP A 651 -19.86 12.64 3.50
CA TRP A 651 -19.38 12.52 2.12
C TRP A 651 -19.80 13.68 1.20
N LEU A 652 -20.98 14.28 1.44
CA LEU A 652 -21.48 15.41 0.65
C LEU A 652 -20.68 16.69 0.95
N GLN A 653 -20.18 16.83 2.18
CA GLN A 653 -19.32 17.93 2.59
C GLN A 653 -17.92 17.81 1.95
N ASP A 654 -17.37 16.61 1.90
CA ASP A 654 -16.13 16.33 1.16
C ASP A 654 -16.26 16.69 -0.33
N GLU A 655 -17.37 16.32 -0.96
CA GLU A 655 -17.63 16.60 -2.38
C GLU A 655 -17.73 18.11 -2.67
N GLN A 656 -18.44 18.85 -1.82
CA GLN A 656 -18.48 20.32 -1.91
C GLN A 656 -17.11 20.96 -1.72
N THR A 657 -16.31 20.42 -0.80
CA THR A 657 -14.93 20.89 -0.56
C THR A 657 -14.05 20.63 -1.77
N TRP A 658 -14.17 19.46 -2.39
CA TRP A 658 -13.46 19.13 -3.64
C TRP A 658 -13.90 20.00 -4.80
N LEU A 659 -15.20 20.26 -4.96
CA LEU A 659 -15.71 21.14 -6.01
C LEU A 659 -15.09 22.53 -5.87
N LYS A 660 -15.12 23.09 -4.65
CA LYS A 660 -14.50 24.38 -4.34
C LYS A 660 -13.01 24.41 -4.67
N TRP A 661 -12.27 23.37 -4.25
CA TRP A 661 -10.84 23.29 -4.53
C TRP A 661 -10.53 23.23 -6.03
N HIS A 662 -11.31 22.47 -6.82
CA HIS A 662 -11.13 22.40 -8.27
C HIS A 662 -11.45 23.72 -8.98
N THR A 663 -12.38 24.50 -8.45
CA THR A 663 -12.79 25.79 -9.05
C THR A 663 -11.91 26.97 -8.62
N GLU A 664 -11.45 26.99 -7.37
CA GLU A 664 -10.76 28.14 -6.77
C GLU A 664 -9.24 27.94 -6.66
N ASP A 665 -8.79 26.78 -6.16
CA ASP A 665 -7.38 26.57 -5.79
C ASP A 665 -6.57 25.93 -6.93
N PHE A 666 -7.12 24.90 -7.57
CA PHE A 666 -6.42 24.12 -8.59
C PHE A 666 -5.97 24.92 -9.82
N PRO A 667 -6.76 25.87 -10.37
CA PRO A 667 -6.31 26.71 -11.49
C PRO A 667 -5.09 27.55 -11.15
N ASN A 668 -5.00 28.05 -9.91
CA ASN A 668 -3.84 28.83 -9.46
C ASN A 668 -2.58 27.95 -9.41
N ILE A 669 -2.69 26.72 -8.90
CA ILE A 669 -1.59 25.74 -8.88
C ILE A 669 -1.12 25.44 -10.32
N LEU A 670 -2.05 25.19 -11.24
CA LEU A 670 -1.72 24.95 -12.65
C LEU A 670 -1.01 26.13 -13.30
N SER A 671 -1.48 27.35 -13.04
CA SER A 671 -0.88 28.56 -13.62
C SER A 671 0.58 28.77 -13.18
N GLN A 672 0.89 28.47 -11.92
CA GLN A 672 2.26 28.52 -11.39
C GLN A 672 3.13 27.41 -11.97
N MET A 673 2.55 26.22 -12.11
CA MET A 673 3.25 25.02 -12.58
C MET A 673 3.59 25.05 -14.08
N PHE A 674 2.74 25.66 -14.91
CA PHE A 674 2.87 25.70 -16.38
C PHE A 674 3.22 27.09 -16.94
N ALA A 675 3.89 27.95 -16.16
CA ALA A 675 4.40 29.22 -16.67
C ALA A 675 5.36 28.98 -17.87
N THR A 676 4.95 29.44 -19.05
CA THR A 676 5.60 29.13 -20.33
C THR A 676 6.80 30.02 -20.63
N ARG A 677 7.71 29.48 -21.44
CA ARG A 677 8.92 30.12 -21.93
C ARG A 677 8.63 30.99 -23.16
N GLN A 678 9.24 32.18 -23.30
CA GLN A 678 9.16 32.96 -24.55
C GLN A 678 10.29 32.59 -25.54
N ALA A 679 9.96 31.97 -26.66
CA ALA A 679 10.97 31.54 -27.64
C ALA A 679 11.59 32.73 -28.42
N CYS A 680 12.89 32.66 -28.73
CA CYS A 680 13.56 33.58 -29.67
C CYS A 680 13.09 33.28 -31.10
N GLU A 681 12.32 34.17 -31.72
CA GLU A 681 12.06 34.12 -33.17
C GLU A 681 13.24 34.65 -34.02
N CYS A 682 14.36 34.94 -33.37
CA CYS A 682 15.53 35.59 -33.93
C CYS A 682 16.40 34.57 -34.69
N ASN A 683 16.49 34.73 -36.01
CA ASN A 683 17.30 33.88 -36.89
C ASN A 683 18.79 34.02 -36.51
N PRO A 684 19.54 32.94 -36.20
CA PRO A 684 20.92 33.00 -35.68
C PRO A 684 21.97 33.48 -36.70
N ARG A 685 21.55 34.13 -37.79
CA ARG A 685 22.42 34.67 -38.84
C ARG A 685 22.70 36.17 -38.71
N ASP A 686 21.99 36.87 -37.82
CA ASP A 686 22.24 38.28 -37.56
C ASP A 686 23.12 38.44 -36.31
N THR A 687 24.43 38.25 -36.50
CA THR A 687 25.45 38.58 -35.49
C THR A 687 25.54 40.09 -35.30
N PHE A 688 24.97 40.61 -34.22
CA PHE A 688 25.21 41.96 -33.74
C PHE A 688 25.90 41.91 -32.38
N THR A 689 27.15 42.35 -32.34
CA THR A 689 28.04 42.27 -31.18
C THR A 689 27.93 43.52 -30.33
N ASN A 690 26.95 43.58 -29.43
CA ASN A 690 27.07 44.45 -28.26
C ASN A 690 27.60 43.61 -27.08
N VAL A 691 28.79 43.96 -26.59
CA VAL A 691 29.44 43.23 -25.49
C VAL A 691 28.70 43.46 -24.16
N SER A 692 28.02 44.61 -24.04
CA SER A 692 27.26 44.98 -22.85
C SER A 692 26.17 46.01 -23.15
N PHE A 693 25.14 46.06 -22.32
CA PHE A 693 24.10 47.11 -22.32
C PHE A 693 23.88 47.63 -20.90
N GLU A 694 23.84 48.94 -20.74
CA GLU A 694 23.61 49.61 -19.47
C GLU A 694 22.17 50.11 -19.39
N SER A 695 21.40 49.58 -18.43
CA SER A 695 20.02 50.00 -18.21
C SER A 695 19.97 51.05 -17.11
N ALA A 696 19.71 52.31 -17.48
CA ALA A 696 19.55 53.39 -16.51
C ALA A 696 18.38 53.14 -15.54
N ARG A 697 17.31 52.45 -15.98
CA ARG A 697 16.15 52.11 -15.14
C ARG A 697 16.51 51.13 -14.03
N LEU A 698 17.30 50.11 -14.37
CA LEU A 698 17.69 49.06 -13.45
C LEU A 698 18.95 49.40 -12.65
N ASN A 699 19.65 50.48 -13.04
CA ASN A 699 20.99 50.81 -12.55
C ASN A 699 21.94 49.59 -12.61
N PHE A 700 21.86 48.84 -13.72
CA PHE A 700 22.55 47.58 -13.90
C PHE A 700 23.12 47.45 -15.32
N LYS A 701 24.32 46.86 -15.43
CA LYS A 701 25.00 46.61 -16.70
C LYS A 701 24.96 45.11 -17.01
N PHE A 702 24.27 44.75 -18.08
CA PHE A 702 24.27 43.38 -18.61
C PHE A 702 25.50 43.16 -19.49
N GLU A 703 26.20 42.05 -19.29
CA GLU A 703 27.38 41.67 -20.06
C GLU A 703 27.24 40.25 -20.61
N LYS A 704 27.78 40.02 -21.81
CA LYS A 704 27.82 38.71 -22.44
C LYS A 704 28.66 37.71 -21.61
N ASN A 705 28.23 36.45 -21.59
CA ASN A 705 28.86 35.33 -20.86
C ASN A 705 28.94 35.53 -19.33
N ARG A 706 27.95 36.21 -18.75
CA ARG A 706 27.83 36.40 -17.31
C ARG A 706 26.51 35.87 -16.77
N TYR A 707 26.56 35.40 -15.54
CA TYR A 707 25.36 35.10 -14.77
C TYR A 707 24.81 36.36 -14.12
N VAL A 708 23.49 36.47 -14.06
CA VAL A 708 22.76 37.57 -13.44
C VAL A 708 21.57 37.00 -12.68
N VAL A 709 21.26 37.58 -11.52
CA VAL A 709 20.01 37.29 -10.80
C VAL A 709 18.96 38.24 -11.33
N ILE A 710 17.84 37.69 -11.81
CA ILE A 710 16.75 38.44 -12.44
C ILE A 710 15.47 38.21 -11.65
N LYS A 711 14.72 39.29 -11.44
CA LYS A 711 13.30 39.26 -11.08
C LYS A 711 12.52 39.89 -12.23
N ASP A 712 11.54 39.18 -12.76
CA ASP A 712 10.73 39.59 -13.91
C ASP A 712 9.27 39.81 -13.47
N ASN A 713 8.59 40.79 -14.07
CA ASN A 713 7.17 41.07 -13.83
C ASN A 713 6.22 40.08 -14.52
N SER A 714 6.67 39.45 -15.60
CA SER A 714 5.88 38.50 -16.40
C SER A 714 5.92 37.08 -15.84
N ASP A 715 6.90 36.79 -14.98
CA ASP A 715 7.16 35.45 -14.47
C ASP A 715 6.56 35.26 -13.07
N SER A 716 5.54 34.40 -12.96
CA SER A 716 4.90 34.08 -11.67
C SER A 716 5.82 33.36 -10.69
N LEU A 717 6.98 32.89 -11.15
CA LEU A 717 7.95 32.04 -10.44
C LEU A 717 8.89 32.83 -9.50
N GLY A 718 8.92 34.16 -9.57
CA GLY A 718 9.75 35.00 -8.71
C GLY A 718 11.18 35.24 -9.23
N GLU A 719 12.19 35.13 -8.36
CA GLU A 719 13.60 35.40 -8.70
C GLU A 719 14.31 34.16 -9.26
N TYR A 720 15.07 34.33 -10.35
CA TYR A 720 15.83 33.25 -11.00
C TYR A 720 17.24 33.69 -11.41
N ILE A 721 18.11 32.73 -11.75
CA ILE A 721 19.44 32.99 -12.29
C ILE A 721 19.42 32.82 -13.80
N ALA A 722 19.99 33.76 -14.54
CA ALA A 722 20.10 33.73 -15.99
C ALA A 722 21.56 33.77 -16.43
N PHE A 723 21.96 32.90 -17.34
CA PHE A 723 23.22 33.00 -18.06
C PHE A 723 23.00 33.77 -19.36
N VAL A 724 23.67 34.92 -19.53
CA VAL A 724 23.52 35.78 -20.71
C VAL A 724 24.43 35.31 -21.84
N HIS A 725 23.84 34.76 -22.90
CA HIS A 725 24.55 34.36 -24.12
C HIS A 725 24.86 35.55 -25.02
N ASP A 726 23.91 36.49 -25.15
CA ASP A 726 24.11 37.71 -25.95
C ASP A 726 23.15 38.85 -25.57
N VAL A 727 23.50 40.07 -25.99
CA VAL A 727 22.69 41.27 -25.81
C VAL A 727 22.27 41.81 -27.17
N LEU A 728 20.97 41.70 -27.46
CA LEU A 728 20.39 41.99 -28.76
C LEU A 728 19.85 43.43 -28.83
N PRO A 729 20.12 44.19 -29.90
CA PRO A 729 19.59 45.54 -30.08
C PRO A 729 18.08 45.54 -30.34
N GLY A 730 17.38 46.58 -29.88
CA GLY A 730 15.96 46.80 -30.16
C GLY A 730 15.68 47.23 -31.60
N SER A 731 14.44 47.03 -32.08
CA SER A 731 13.99 47.51 -33.38
C SER A 731 14.16 49.03 -33.53
N VAL A 732 14.51 49.49 -34.73
CA VAL A 732 14.88 50.89 -35.06
C VAL A 732 13.80 51.93 -34.68
N GLU A 733 12.54 51.53 -34.52
CA GLU A 733 11.43 52.40 -34.11
C GLU A 733 11.33 52.64 -32.59
N CYS A 734 12.01 51.85 -31.76
CA CYS A 734 11.97 51.94 -30.30
C CYS A 734 13.39 52.14 -29.74
N GLN A 735 13.79 53.39 -29.49
CA GLN A 735 15.15 53.76 -29.05
C GLN A 735 15.58 53.22 -27.66
N ASN A 736 14.79 52.35 -27.01
CA ASN A 736 15.01 51.94 -25.62
C ASN A 736 14.73 50.45 -25.29
N THR A 737 14.61 49.55 -26.28
CA THR A 737 14.21 48.15 -26.05
C THR A 737 15.29 47.13 -26.41
N ALA A 738 16.37 47.05 -25.62
CA ALA A 738 17.33 45.95 -25.76
C ALA A 738 16.77 44.63 -25.18
N HIS A 739 17.17 43.51 -25.76
CA HIS A 739 16.77 42.16 -25.33
C HIS A 739 17.99 41.32 -24.92
N LEU A 740 17.77 40.33 -24.06
CA LEU A 740 18.80 39.39 -23.61
C LEU A 740 18.49 38.01 -24.16
N SER A 741 19.50 37.34 -24.73
CA SER A 741 19.45 35.90 -25.02
C SER A 741 20.00 35.16 -23.79
N ILE A 742 19.17 34.35 -23.11
CA ILE A 742 19.51 33.76 -21.81
C ILE A 742 19.26 32.25 -21.72
N SER A 743 20.03 31.56 -20.87
CA SER A 743 19.63 30.27 -20.28
C SER A 743 19.16 30.48 -18.84
N LYS A 744 17.92 30.09 -18.55
CA LYS A 744 17.25 30.33 -17.28
C LYS A 744 17.41 29.16 -16.31
N TYR A 745 17.67 29.47 -15.05
CA TYR A 745 17.83 28.52 -13.94
C TYR A 745 16.92 28.93 -12.78
N SER A 746 15.95 28.08 -12.43
CA SER A 746 15.14 28.26 -11.21
C SER A 746 15.71 27.45 -10.04
N PHE A 747 15.23 27.70 -8.82
CA PHE A 747 15.72 27.02 -7.62
C PHE A 747 15.07 25.65 -7.42
N PHE A 748 15.89 24.65 -7.13
CA PHE A 748 15.43 23.29 -6.85
C PHE A 748 15.32 23.07 -5.32
N GLN A 749 14.10 23.01 -4.76
CA GLN A 749 13.85 22.65 -3.35
C GLN A 749 13.06 21.34 -3.21
N SER A 750 13.58 20.41 -2.42
CA SER A 750 13.01 19.07 -2.25
C SER A 750 11.69 18.99 -1.46
N THR A 751 11.11 20.11 -0.99
CA THR A 751 9.99 20.10 -0.03
C THR A 751 8.73 20.88 -0.45
N SER A 752 8.53 21.23 -1.72
CA SER A 752 7.28 21.86 -2.16
C SER A 752 7.03 21.82 -3.67
N VAL A 753 5.79 22.12 -4.05
CA VAL A 753 5.15 21.97 -5.36
C VAL A 753 4.96 23.35 -5.97
N LEU A 754 5.60 23.74 -7.06
CA LEU A 754 6.50 23.02 -7.94
C LEU A 754 7.66 23.96 -8.31
N TRP A 755 8.55 24.13 -7.33
CA TRP A 755 9.92 24.68 -7.43
C TRP A 755 10.09 26.20 -7.50
N ASP A 756 9.63 26.96 -6.49
CA ASP A 756 9.79 28.44 -6.43
C ASP A 756 10.04 29.08 -5.06
N SER A 757 10.33 28.32 -4.01
CA SER A 757 10.79 28.95 -2.76
C SER A 757 12.30 29.25 -2.84
N LYS A 758 12.64 30.54 -2.81
CA LYS A 758 14.03 31.03 -2.77
C LYS A 758 14.74 30.51 -1.50
N PRO A 759 15.88 29.81 -1.57
CA PRO A 759 16.81 29.75 -0.45
C PRO A 759 17.40 31.16 -0.25
N PRO A 760 17.60 31.66 1.00
CA PRO A 760 18.13 33.00 1.22
C PRO A 760 19.51 33.13 0.55
N LEU A 761 19.59 33.86 -0.57
CA LEU A 761 20.84 34.17 -1.27
C LEU A 761 21.70 35.21 -0.53
N SER A 762 21.25 35.69 0.64
CA SER A 762 21.61 37.01 1.17
C SER A 762 22.30 37.01 2.53
N ASP A 763 22.46 35.88 3.19
CA ASP A 763 23.34 35.84 4.36
C ASP A 763 24.77 35.38 3.81
N ASP A 764 25.92 35.48 4.52
CA ASP A 764 27.26 34.92 4.12
C ASP A 764 27.94 33.96 5.19
N ASN A 765 28.00 32.61 5.16
CA ASN A 765 27.94 31.65 6.33
C ASN A 765 27.07 30.32 6.21
N ASP A 766 26.09 30.20 5.31
CA ASP A 766 25.09 29.14 5.12
C ASP A 766 25.63 28.33 3.97
N THR A 767 26.37 27.31 4.36
CA THR A 767 27.09 26.43 3.45
C THR A 767 26.18 25.38 2.83
N THR A 768 24.85 25.57 2.85
CA THR A 768 23.93 24.65 2.19
C THR A 768 24.10 24.75 0.68
N PRO A 769 24.50 23.65 0.01
CA PRO A 769 24.73 23.67 -1.42
C PRO A 769 23.40 23.92 -2.13
N ILE A 770 23.32 25.01 -2.88
CA ILE A 770 22.13 25.40 -3.64
C ILE A 770 22.04 24.50 -4.88
N GLU A 771 20.85 23.94 -5.12
CA GLU A 771 20.57 23.18 -6.33
C GLU A 771 19.68 24.00 -7.26
N LEU A 772 19.99 24.00 -8.55
CA LEU A 772 19.23 24.68 -9.59
C LEU A 772 18.60 23.70 -10.58
N LEU A 773 17.54 24.16 -11.21
CA LEU A 773 16.78 23.49 -12.26
C LEU A 773 16.94 24.29 -13.56
N LEU A 774 17.62 23.72 -14.57
CA LEU A 774 17.85 24.37 -15.86
C LEU A 774 16.60 24.30 -16.75
N HIS A 775 16.16 25.43 -17.30
CA HIS A 775 15.04 25.47 -18.23
C HIS A 775 15.55 25.20 -19.65
N PHE A 776 14.83 24.37 -20.42
CA PHE A 776 15.20 24.01 -21.79
C PHE A 776 13.97 23.94 -22.70
N SER A 777 14.18 23.97 -24.02
CA SER A 777 13.14 23.63 -25.00
C SER A 777 13.50 22.40 -25.83
N GLU A 778 14.78 22.21 -26.16
CA GLU A 778 15.28 21.01 -26.84
C GLU A 778 16.40 20.34 -26.01
N PRO A 779 16.18 19.13 -25.48
CA PRO A 779 17.15 18.44 -24.62
C PRO A 779 18.56 18.37 -25.21
N ARG A 780 18.70 18.16 -26.53
CA ARG A 780 20.01 18.03 -27.19
C ARG A 780 20.79 19.34 -27.31
N ARG A 781 20.12 20.47 -27.14
CA ARG A 781 20.68 21.83 -27.28
C ARG A 781 20.67 22.61 -25.96
N MET A 782 20.19 21.98 -24.89
CA MET A 782 20.08 22.53 -23.54
C MET A 782 21.34 23.32 -23.13
N GLY A 783 21.13 24.53 -22.60
CA GLY A 783 22.20 25.40 -22.13
C GLY A 783 23.07 26.04 -23.21
N THR A 784 22.78 25.81 -24.50
CA THR A 784 23.48 26.47 -25.62
C THR A 784 22.75 27.76 -26.05
N PRO A 785 23.43 28.70 -26.73
CA PRO A 785 22.79 29.89 -27.29
C PRO A 785 21.61 29.55 -28.21
N SER A 786 21.65 28.39 -28.85
CA SER A 786 20.60 27.96 -29.79
C SER A 786 19.33 27.40 -29.14
N ASP A 787 19.37 27.21 -27.82
CA ASP A 787 18.23 26.87 -26.97
C ASP A 787 18.00 27.99 -25.95
N SER A 788 18.37 29.24 -26.26
CA SER A 788 18.20 30.40 -25.36
C SER A 788 16.78 30.97 -25.40
N GLU A 789 16.37 31.58 -24.29
CA GLU A 789 15.15 32.38 -24.16
C GLU A 789 15.46 33.84 -24.46
N VAL A 790 14.48 34.59 -24.99
CA VAL A 790 14.62 36.04 -25.14
C VAL A 790 13.86 36.72 -24.02
N LEU A 791 14.57 37.59 -23.30
CA LEU A 791 14.00 38.42 -22.25
C LEU A 791 14.15 39.89 -22.62
N ALA A 792 13.05 40.62 -22.71
CA ALA A 792 13.11 42.06 -22.90
C ALA A 792 13.59 42.73 -21.60
N ILE A 793 14.59 43.61 -21.70
CA ILE A 793 15.12 44.31 -20.51
C ILE A 793 14.04 45.21 -19.86
N HIS A 794 13.01 45.59 -20.61
CA HIS A 794 11.86 46.32 -20.08
C HIS A 794 11.06 45.50 -19.05
N ASP A 795 10.97 44.18 -19.21
CA ASP A 795 10.12 43.31 -18.38
C ASP A 795 10.77 42.92 -17.04
N ILE A 796 12.09 43.11 -16.95
CA ILE A 796 12.88 42.91 -15.73
C ILE A 796 12.48 43.93 -14.65
N ASP A 797 12.01 43.49 -13.49
CA ASP A 797 11.75 44.33 -12.32
C ASP A 797 13.06 44.70 -11.60
N ARG A 798 13.93 43.69 -11.39
CA ARG A 798 15.20 43.83 -10.66
C ARG A 798 16.30 42.97 -11.26
N ALA A 799 17.53 43.47 -11.28
CA ALA A 799 18.71 42.73 -11.71
C ALA A 799 19.87 42.93 -10.72
N GLU A 800 20.57 41.85 -10.36
CA GLU A 800 21.70 41.86 -9.43
C GLU A 800 22.87 40.99 -9.94
N SER A 801 24.09 41.41 -9.62
CA SER A 801 25.30 40.65 -9.95
C SER A 801 25.43 39.45 -9.02
N VAL A 802 25.80 38.30 -9.57
CA VAL A 802 26.25 37.16 -8.78
C VAL A 802 27.60 37.44 -8.10
N ARG A 803 27.96 36.66 -7.07
CA ARG A 803 29.27 36.75 -6.37
C ARG A 803 30.46 36.61 -7.35
N ALA A 804 31.61 37.20 -7.02
CA ALA A 804 32.77 37.30 -7.93
C ALA A 804 33.38 35.96 -8.41
N ARG A 805 33.11 34.84 -7.71
CA ARG A 805 33.57 33.47 -8.06
C ARG A 805 32.41 32.51 -8.37
N PHE A 806 31.29 33.03 -8.84
CA PHE A 806 30.08 32.25 -9.12
C PHE A 806 30.23 31.37 -10.37
N ASP A 807 29.97 30.07 -10.23
CA ASP A 807 29.84 29.13 -11.34
C ASP A 807 28.79 28.05 -11.03
N ILE A 808 28.14 27.52 -12.08
CA ILE A 808 27.14 26.45 -11.97
C ILE A 808 27.76 25.15 -12.47
N VAL A 809 27.85 24.16 -11.58
CA VAL A 809 28.39 22.83 -11.89
C VAL A 809 27.25 21.90 -12.33
N HIS A 810 27.26 21.47 -13.58
CA HIS A 810 26.36 20.41 -14.06
C HIS A 810 26.91 19.03 -13.65
N CYS A 811 26.12 18.23 -12.94
CA CYS A 811 26.55 16.94 -12.41
C CYS A 811 25.42 15.90 -12.39
N VAL A 812 25.77 14.62 -12.25
CA VAL A 812 24.78 13.52 -12.12
C VAL A 812 24.37 13.30 -10.67
N GLN A 813 25.30 13.45 -9.74
CA GLN A 813 25.11 13.23 -8.31
C GLN A 813 25.37 14.51 -7.53
N THR A 814 24.82 14.61 -6.32
CA THR A 814 25.09 15.74 -5.42
C THR A 814 26.59 15.76 -5.10
N PRO A 815 27.31 16.86 -5.37
CA PRO A 815 28.74 16.92 -5.08
C PRO A 815 29.00 16.92 -3.56
N ASP A 816 29.91 16.08 -3.09
CA ASP A 816 30.21 15.93 -1.65
C ASP A 816 30.90 17.17 -1.04
N ASN A 817 31.64 17.94 -1.85
CA ASN A 817 32.34 19.16 -1.46
C ASN A 817 32.19 20.21 -2.57
N LEU A 818 31.19 21.10 -2.45
CA LEU A 818 31.13 22.32 -3.26
C LEU A 818 31.86 23.44 -2.52
N ASP A 819 32.72 24.16 -3.24
CA ASP A 819 33.23 25.45 -2.77
C ASP A 819 32.02 26.37 -2.45
N ALA A 820 32.11 27.21 -1.43
CA ALA A 820 31.01 28.12 -1.04
C ALA A 820 30.55 29.07 -2.17
N ASP A 821 31.36 29.22 -3.21
CA ASP A 821 31.07 30.05 -4.40
C ASP A 821 30.43 29.26 -5.56
N LYS A 822 30.25 27.94 -5.44
CA LYS A 822 29.71 27.08 -6.50
C LYS A 822 28.32 26.56 -6.17
N ILE A 823 27.45 26.59 -7.17
CA ILE A 823 26.10 26.05 -7.16
C ILE A 823 26.05 24.85 -8.11
N PHE A 824 25.16 23.89 -7.92
CA PHE A 824 25.08 22.71 -8.79
C PHE A 824 23.71 22.54 -9.43
N CYS A 825 23.68 21.83 -10.56
CA CYS A 825 22.47 21.56 -11.32
C CYS A 825 22.50 20.11 -11.85
N ARG A 826 21.56 19.28 -11.39
CA ARG A 826 21.45 17.86 -11.82
C ARG A 826 20.29 17.60 -12.76
N PHE A 827 19.29 18.46 -12.70
CA PHE A 827 18.02 18.26 -13.37
C PHE A 827 17.67 19.48 -14.22
N ALA A 828 16.82 19.25 -15.21
CA ALA A 828 16.34 20.27 -16.10
C ALA A 828 14.82 20.13 -16.26
N ARG A 829 14.16 21.25 -16.55
CA ARG A 829 12.71 21.29 -16.80
C ARG A 829 12.37 21.92 -18.14
N SER A 830 11.32 21.43 -18.79
CA SER A 830 10.67 22.07 -19.93
C SER A 830 9.18 22.15 -19.68
N VAL A 831 8.57 23.25 -20.08
CA VAL A 831 7.13 23.50 -19.89
C VAL A 831 6.49 23.68 -21.27
N HIS A 832 5.36 23.01 -21.45
CA HIS A 832 4.47 23.09 -22.60
C HIS A 832 3.04 23.35 -22.10
N ASP A 833 2.12 23.73 -22.98
CA ASP A 833 0.78 24.24 -22.63
C ASP A 833 0.03 23.49 -21.50
N ASP A 834 0.06 22.15 -21.48
CA ASP A 834 -0.51 21.32 -20.40
C ASP A 834 0.45 20.25 -19.88
N SER A 835 1.75 20.34 -20.18
CA SER A 835 2.71 19.31 -19.76
C SER A 835 4.06 19.86 -19.32
N ILE A 836 4.67 19.21 -18.34
CA ILE A 836 5.98 19.54 -17.79
C ILE A 836 6.88 18.32 -17.91
N ASP A 837 8.07 18.56 -18.43
CA ASP A 837 9.12 17.57 -18.52
C ASP A 837 10.16 17.86 -17.47
N LEU A 838 10.56 16.83 -16.73
CA LEU A 838 11.63 16.86 -15.76
C LEU A 838 12.61 15.76 -16.13
N ILE A 839 13.84 16.14 -16.46
CA ILE A 839 14.86 15.20 -16.92
C ILE A 839 16.17 15.40 -16.19
N PRO A 840 17.00 14.36 -16.06
CA PRO A 840 18.40 14.54 -15.70
C PRO A 840 19.10 15.41 -16.75
N ILE A 841 20.10 16.18 -16.31
CA ILE A 841 20.84 17.10 -17.16
C ILE A 841 21.41 16.39 -18.40
N SER A 842 21.35 17.06 -19.55
CA SER A 842 21.75 16.46 -20.82
C SER A 842 23.23 16.09 -20.87
N GLN A 843 23.54 14.98 -21.53
CA GLN A 843 24.87 14.38 -21.52
C GLN A 843 25.99 15.29 -22.04
N HIS A 844 25.70 16.24 -22.94
CA HIS A 844 26.71 17.16 -23.46
C HIS A 844 27.19 18.19 -22.44
N LEU A 845 26.38 18.47 -21.41
CA LEU A 845 26.75 19.33 -20.27
C LEU A 845 27.56 18.56 -19.21
N LEU A 846 27.56 17.23 -19.27
CA LEU A 846 28.30 16.38 -18.34
C LEU A 846 29.74 16.11 -18.78
N PRO A 847 30.67 15.92 -17.83
CA PRO A 847 32.01 15.42 -18.09
C PRO A 847 31.97 14.05 -18.82
N PRO A 848 32.95 13.74 -19.70
CA PRO A 848 32.93 12.50 -20.48
C PRO A 848 32.75 11.22 -19.65
N GLN A 849 33.31 11.17 -18.44
CA GLN A 849 33.18 10.01 -17.54
C GLN A 849 31.77 9.78 -16.99
N ASP A 850 30.93 10.83 -16.95
CA ASP A 850 29.58 10.79 -16.36
C ASP A 850 28.48 10.62 -17.42
N ARG A 851 28.85 10.53 -18.71
CA ARG A 851 27.92 10.36 -19.82
C ARG A 851 27.44 8.91 -19.89
N ARG A 852 26.12 8.72 -19.84
CA ARG A 852 25.47 7.40 -19.91
C ARG A 852 25.37 6.89 -21.35
N SER A 853 25.32 5.57 -21.52
CA SER A 853 24.95 4.96 -22.81
C SER A 853 23.45 5.18 -23.10
N ASN A 854 23.09 5.35 -24.37
CA ASN A 854 21.69 5.41 -24.79
C ASN A 854 21.05 4.02 -24.71
N PRO A 855 19.74 3.93 -24.36
CA PRO A 855 19.03 2.66 -24.30
C PRO A 855 18.99 1.95 -25.66
N GLY A 856 18.94 0.62 -25.58
CA GLY A 856 19.20 -0.30 -26.68
C GLY A 856 17.95 -0.81 -27.40
N PHE A 857 16.99 0.04 -27.78
CA PHE A 857 15.83 -0.39 -28.58
C PHE A 857 16.29 -0.78 -30.01
N THR A 858 16.78 -2.01 -30.18
CA THR A 858 17.44 -2.48 -31.41
C THR A 858 16.67 -3.59 -32.14
N GLY A 859 15.75 -4.28 -31.45
CA GLY A 859 14.93 -5.35 -32.02
C GLY A 859 13.60 -4.87 -32.61
N THR A 860 13.01 -5.73 -33.44
CA THR A 860 11.63 -5.62 -33.96
C THR A 860 10.58 -6.21 -33.01
N ALA A 861 10.95 -6.48 -31.75
CA ALA A 861 10.06 -7.03 -30.74
C ALA A 861 8.85 -6.10 -30.50
N SER A 862 7.69 -6.70 -30.26
CA SER A 862 6.46 -5.98 -29.92
C SER A 862 6.58 -5.31 -28.56
N GLU A 863 5.98 -4.13 -28.39
CA GLU A 863 5.95 -3.46 -27.09
C GLU A 863 5.02 -4.19 -26.11
N GLU A 864 5.46 -4.38 -24.87
CA GLU A 864 4.77 -5.16 -23.84
C GLU A 864 4.32 -4.27 -22.67
N ALA A 865 3.18 -4.61 -22.07
CA ALA A 865 2.58 -3.85 -20.97
C ALA A 865 2.26 -4.73 -19.76
N ILE A 866 2.64 -4.28 -18.56
CA ILE A 866 2.36 -4.93 -17.27
C ILE A 866 1.37 -4.08 -16.48
N ASP A 867 0.24 -4.64 -16.08
CA ASP A 867 -0.78 -3.93 -15.29
C ASP A 867 -0.61 -4.18 -13.79
N LEU A 868 -0.32 -3.13 -13.02
CA LEU A 868 -0.23 -3.23 -11.55
C LEU A 868 -1.56 -2.94 -10.86
N THR A 869 -2.58 -2.54 -11.60
CA THR A 869 -3.89 -2.13 -11.06
C THR A 869 -5.05 -2.67 -11.91
N PRO A 870 -5.13 -4.00 -12.16
CA PRO A 870 -6.13 -4.60 -13.04
C PRO A 870 -7.59 -4.40 -12.58
N GLY A 871 -7.81 -4.05 -11.30
CA GLY A 871 -9.12 -3.68 -10.76
C GLY A 871 -9.65 -2.32 -11.22
N VAL A 872 -8.82 -1.49 -11.87
CA VAL A 872 -9.22 -0.21 -12.48
C VAL A 872 -9.06 -0.31 -13.99
N LEU A 873 -10.18 -0.42 -14.71
CA LEU A 873 -10.17 -0.65 -16.16
C LEU A 873 -9.76 0.60 -16.96
N GLY A 874 -9.51 0.38 -18.24
CA GLY A 874 -9.32 1.40 -19.27
C GLY A 874 -7.86 1.69 -19.63
N LEU A 875 -6.95 1.60 -18.66
CA LEU A 875 -5.52 1.84 -18.90
C LEU A 875 -4.92 0.81 -19.87
N MET A 876 -5.02 -0.48 -19.53
CA MET A 876 -4.58 -1.59 -20.40
C MET A 876 -5.32 -1.60 -21.74
N GLU A 877 -6.61 -1.26 -21.78
CA GLU A 877 -7.40 -1.21 -23.02
C GLU A 877 -6.87 -0.15 -23.99
N GLY A 878 -6.49 1.03 -23.49
CA GLY A 878 -5.86 2.07 -24.30
C GLY A 878 -4.50 1.64 -24.87
N PHE A 879 -3.69 0.96 -24.06
CA PHE A 879 -2.40 0.41 -24.49
C PHE A 879 -2.55 -0.68 -25.56
N CYS A 880 -3.50 -1.61 -25.37
CA CYS A 880 -3.84 -2.62 -26.37
C CYS A 880 -4.31 -1.99 -27.69
N SER A 881 -5.10 -0.92 -27.60
CA SER A 881 -5.57 -0.17 -28.77
C SER A 881 -4.41 0.51 -29.54
N ALA A 882 -3.32 0.84 -28.86
CA ALA A 882 -2.07 1.30 -29.49
C ALA A 882 -1.16 0.15 -29.99
N GLY A 883 -1.56 -1.11 -29.79
CA GLY A 883 -0.85 -2.31 -30.25
C GLY A 883 0.09 -2.95 -29.23
N TYR A 884 0.09 -2.52 -27.97
CA TYR A 884 0.86 -3.19 -26.92
C TYR A 884 0.31 -4.58 -26.61
N GLN A 885 1.18 -5.51 -26.26
CA GLN A 885 0.80 -6.84 -25.80
C GLN A 885 0.71 -6.87 -24.26
N PRO A 886 -0.44 -7.26 -23.68
CA PRO A 886 -0.54 -7.51 -22.24
C PRO A 886 0.38 -8.65 -21.84
N PHE A 887 1.30 -8.37 -20.93
CA PHE A 887 2.34 -9.32 -20.53
C PHE A 887 2.06 -9.99 -19.17
N ALA A 888 1.66 -9.22 -18.16
CA ALA A 888 1.28 -9.74 -16.84
C ALA A 888 0.39 -8.72 -16.11
N ALA A 889 -0.38 -9.19 -15.11
CA ALA A 889 -1.00 -8.30 -14.14
C ALA A 889 -0.79 -8.73 -12.68
N PHE A 890 -0.64 -7.75 -11.81
CA PHE A 890 -0.38 -7.92 -10.37
C PHE A 890 -1.47 -7.23 -9.56
N GLY A 891 -1.78 -7.76 -8.37
CA GLY A 891 -2.87 -7.24 -7.54
C GLY A 891 -4.27 -7.64 -8.02
N PHE A 892 -4.37 -8.76 -8.75
CA PHE A 892 -5.62 -9.25 -9.32
C PHE A 892 -6.55 -9.83 -8.26
N ASN A 893 -7.80 -9.38 -8.21
CA ASN A 893 -8.85 -9.90 -7.34
C ASN A 893 -9.92 -10.64 -8.14
N GLU A 894 -9.99 -11.98 -7.98
CA GLU A 894 -10.92 -12.85 -8.72
C GLU A 894 -12.40 -12.43 -8.59
N SER A 895 -12.79 -11.85 -7.46
CA SER A 895 -14.18 -11.47 -7.19
C SER A 895 -14.63 -10.19 -7.89
N SER A 896 -13.70 -9.29 -8.24
CA SER A 896 -13.99 -7.97 -8.82
C SER A 896 -13.42 -7.77 -10.21
N ASP A 897 -12.36 -8.47 -10.59
CA ASP A 897 -11.52 -8.12 -11.75
C ASP A 897 -11.75 -9.08 -12.94
N ALA A 898 -12.81 -9.89 -12.89
CA ALA A 898 -13.16 -10.86 -13.93
C ALA A 898 -13.28 -10.22 -15.33
N THR A 899 -13.76 -8.98 -15.43
CA THR A 899 -13.82 -8.23 -16.69
C THR A 899 -12.44 -8.08 -17.33
N TRP A 900 -11.41 -7.76 -16.53
CA TRP A 900 -10.04 -7.63 -17.01
C TRP A 900 -9.50 -8.97 -17.52
N LYS A 901 -9.69 -10.06 -16.75
CA LYS A 901 -9.19 -11.39 -17.15
C LYS A 901 -9.89 -11.95 -18.38
N ILE A 902 -11.19 -11.70 -18.55
CA ILE A 902 -11.91 -12.17 -19.74
C ILE A 902 -11.47 -11.42 -21.00
N ARG A 903 -11.12 -10.13 -20.90
CA ARG A 903 -10.53 -9.37 -22.01
C ARG A 903 -9.10 -9.85 -22.33
N HIS A 904 -8.30 -10.18 -21.32
CA HIS A 904 -6.89 -10.57 -21.45
C HIS A 904 -6.65 -12.03 -21.00
N GLN A 905 -7.32 -12.99 -21.65
CA GLN A 905 -7.40 -14.39 -21.19
C GLN A 905 -6.06 -15.08 -21.04
N THR A 906 -5.13 -14.80 -21.95
CA THR A 906 -3.79 -15.41 -22.00
C THR A 906 -2.80 -14.78 -21.04
N CYS A 907 -3.13 -13.62 -20.45
CA CYS A 907 -2.22 -12.87 -19.59
C CYS A 907 -2.08 -13.55 -18.22
N PRO A 908 -0.86 -13.87 -17.76
CA PRO A 908 -0.58 -14.31 -16.38
C PRO A 908 -1.07 -13.30 -15.35
N LEU A 909 -1.61 -13.83 -14.25
CA LEU A 909 -2.15 -13.05 -13.15
C LEU A 909 -1.45 -13.43 -11.85
N PHE A 910 -1.18 -12.42 -11.04
CA PHE A 910 -0.65 -12.58 -9.70
C PHE A 910 -1.60 -11.92 -8.69
N ASP A 911 -2.20 -12.76 -7.84
CA ASP A 911 -3.04 -12.31 -6.73
C ASP A 911 -2.14 -11.90 -5.56
N GLY A 912 -2.33 -10.68 -5.06
CA GLY A 912 -1.56 -10.12 -3.95
C GLY A 912 -0.78 -8.86 -4.31
N ASN A 913 -0.22 -8.24 -3.28
CA ASN A 913 0.48 -6.97 -3.41
C ASN A 913 1.78 -7.11 -4.23
N PHE A 914 2.06 -6.18 -5.14
CA PHE A 914 3.21 -6.25 -6.03
C PHE A 914 4.56 -6.51 -5.32
N PRO A 915 4.99 -5.79 -4.26
CA PRO A 915 6.26 -6.07 -3.60
C PRO A 915 6.32 -7.46 -2.95
N GLU A 916 5.23 -7.92 -2.34
CA GLU A 916 5.16 -9.25 -1.69
C GLU A 916 5.25 -10.36 -2.74
N ILE A 917 4.54 -10.19 -3.86
CA ILE A 917 4.61 -11.12 -4.98
C ILE A 917 6.00 -11.15 -5.61
N LEU A 918 6.65 -10.00 -5.74
CA LEU A 918 8.04 -9.96 -6.21
C LEU A 918 8.97 -10.71 -5.26
N GLU A 919 8.81 -10.55 -3.94
CA GLU A 919 9.61 -11.28 -2.94
C GLU A 919 9.37 -12.79 -3.03
N ASP A 920 8.12 -13.23 -3.22
CA ASP A 920 7.79 -14.64 -3.39
C ASP A 920 8.33 -15.21 -4.72
N ILE A 921 8.38 -14.40 -5.78
CA ILE A 921 9.03 -14.76 -7.05
C ILE A 921 10.55 -14.87 -6.86
N ASP A 922 11.18 -13.87 -6.25
CA ASP A 922 12.63 -13.82 -6.07
C ASP A 922 13.14 -14.88 -5.08
N SER A 923 12.33 -15.25 -4.09
CA SER A 923 12.61 -16.36 -3.16
C SER A 923 12.28 -17.74 -3.74
N GLY A 924 11.72 -17.81 -4.94
CA GLY A 924 11.38 -19.06 -5.63
C GLY A 924 10.14 -19.78 -5.08
N LYS A 925 9.37 -19.16 -4.19
CA LYS A 925 8.08 -19.69 -3.70
C LYS A 925 6.99 -19.62 -4.76
N LEU A 926 7.07 -18.64 -5.65
CA LEU A 926 6.17 -18.44 -6.77
C LEU A 926 6.96 -18.46 -8.08
N LEU A 927 6.43 -19.15 -9.09
CA LEU A 927 6.98 -19.04 -10.44
C LEU A 927 6.58 -17.68 -11.01
N GLY A 928 7.56 -16.81 -11.22
CA GLY A 928 7.35 -15.52 -11.85
C GLY A 928 6.95 -15.63 -13.33
N PRO A 929 6.47 -14.52 -13.93
CA PRO A 929 6.28 -14.50 -15.37
C PRO A 929 7.65 -14.66 -16.04
N SER A 930 7.67 -15.18 -17.27
CA SER A 930 8.90 -15.26 -18.06
C SER A 930 9.30 -13.86 -18.50
N TRP A 931 9.91 -13.08 -17.60
CA TRP A 931 10.19 -11.65 -17.74
C TRP A 931 10.60 -11.30 -19.17
N PRO A 932 10.14 -10.15 -19.71
CA PRO A 932 10.44 -9.75 -21.08
C PRO A 932 11.93 -9.88 -21.38
N SER A 933 12.26 -10.40 -22.57
CA SER A 933 13.65 -10.39 -23.03
C SER A 933 14.20 -8.97 -23.03
N GLU A 934 15.50 -8.78 -22.79
CA GLU A 934 16.16 -7.45 -22.86
C GLU A 934 15.88 -6.68 -24.17
N ASP A 935 15.46 -7.38 -25.24
CA ASP A 935 15.15 -6.80 -26.55
C ASP A 935 13.72 -6.21 -26.68
N SER A 936 12.80 -6.48 -25.74
CA SER A 936 11.38 -6.08 -25.79
C SER A 936 11.10 -4.84 -24.94
N PRO A 937 10.67 -3.71 -25.52
CA PRO A 937 10.34 -2.51 -24.75
C PRO A 937 9.19 -2.77 -23.78
N THR A 938 9.46 -2.64 -22.48
CA THR A 938 8.50 -2.98 -21.43
C THR A 938 7.95 -1.73 -20.75
N THR A 939 6.62 -1.63 -20.67
CA THR A 939 5.93 -0.54 -19.97
C THR A 939 5.12 -1.07 -18.78
N VAL A 940 5.30 -0.48 -17.61
CA VAL A 940 4.48 -0.77 -16.43
C VAL A 940 3.35 0.25 -16.30
N LEU A 941 2.16 -0.22 -15.96
CA LEU A 941 0.95 0.59 -15.87
C LEU A 941 0.42 0.57 -14.43
N ALA A 942 0.13 1.73 -13.86
CA ALA A 942 -0.50 1.85 -12.54
C ALA A 942 -1.49 3.02 -12.53
N THR A 943 -2.68 2.84 -11.95
CA THR A 943 -3.66 3.93 -11.85
C THR A 943 -4.49 3.89 -10.58
N GLY A 944 -4.91 5.07 -10.13
CA GLY A 944 -5.97 5.21 -9.14
C GLY A 944 -7.34 5.10 -9.80
N SER A 945 -8.37 4.79 -9.01
CA SER A 945 -9.75 4.94 -9.48
C SER A 945 -10.02 6.40 -9.86
N ASN A 946 -11.00 6.61 -10.73
CA ASN A 946 -11.48 7.93 -11.16
C ASN A 946 -12.23 8.68 -10.03
N ALA A 947 -11.54 8.92 -8.92
CA ALA A 947 -12.03 9.51 -7.68
C ALA A 947 -11.00 10.49 -7.10
N ASN A 948 -11.49 11.43 -6.30
CA ASN A 948 -10.65 12.14 -5.33
C ASN A 948 -10.54 11.31 -4.05
N PHE A 949 -9.59 11.63 -3.16
CA PHE A 949 -9.51 10.96 -1.86
C PHE A 949 -10.45 11.57 -0.81
N ALA A 950 -10.81 10.79 0.20
CA ALA A 950 -11.61 11.23 1.33
C ALA A 950 -10.86 12.28 2.17
N LEU A 951 -11.49 13.43 2.42
CA LEU A 951 -10.97 14.49 3.30
C LEU A 951 -11.39 14.24 4.76
N SER A 952 -12.59 13.70 4.96
CA SER A 952 -13.10 13.29 6.27
C SER A 952 -12.92 11.79 6.52
N LYS A 953 -12.62 11.40 7.77
CA LYS A 953 -12.37 10.00 8.14
C LYS A 953 -13.61 9.11 8.05
N GLY A 954 -14.82 9.67 8.08
CA GLY A 954 -16.06 8.91 7.98
C GLY A 954 -16.58 8.73 6.54
N ASN A 955 -16.00 9.42 5.55
CA ASN A 955 -16.34 9.21 4.14
C ASN A 955 -15.74 7.91 3.60
N LYS A 956 -16.55 6.85 3.57
CA LYS A 956 -16.18 5.53 3.00
C LYS A 956 -16.52 5.39 1.52
N LYS A 957 -17.06 6.42 0.86
CA LYS A 957 -17.40 6.38 -0.58
C LYS A 957 -16.21 6.73 -1.48
N LEU A 958 -15.29 7.55 -0.98
CA LEU A 958 -14.04 7.90 -1.65
C LEU A 958 -12.88 7.04 -1.12
N PRO A 959 -11.83 6.78 -1.94
CA PRO A 959 -10.63 6.11 -1.47
C PRO A 959 -9.94 6.89 -0.35
N SER A 960 -9.22 6.19 0.53
CA SER A 960 -8.35 6.88 1.49
C SER A 960 -7.19 7.56 0.78
N LEU A 961 -6.57 8.58 1.40
CA LEU A 961 -5.37 9.22 0.86
C LEU A 961 -4.26 8.19 0.55
N LYS A 962 -4.13 7.15 1.38
CA LYS A 962 -3.15 6.08 1.18
C LYS A 962 -3.45 5.28 -0.10
N ASP A 963 -4.71 4.88 -0.29
CA ASP A 963 -5.11 4.07 -1.45
C ASP A 963 -5.02 4.89 -2.74
N PHE A 964 -5.38 6.17 -2.68
CA PHE A 964 -5.27 7.12 -3.80
C PHE A 964 -3.82 7.30 -4.28
N LEU A 965 -2.86 7.39 -3.36
CA LEU A 965 -1.43 7.59 -3.68
C LEU A 965 -0.68 6.28 -3.95
N TYR A 966 -1.32 5.12 -3.75
CA TYR A 966 -0.69 3.81 -3.90
C TYR A 966 -0.07 3.55 -5.29
N PRO A 967 -0.69 3.98 -6.42
CA PRO A 967 -0.11 3.79 -7.75
C PRO A 967 1.29 4.39 -7.93
N LEU A 968 1.60 5.52 -7.27
CA LEU A 968 2.95 6.11 -7.30
C LEU A 968 3.97 5.18 -6.64
N TYR A 969 3.62 4.60 -5.49
CA TYR A 969 4.47 3.63 -4.81
C TYR A 969 4.68 2.36 -5.65
N MET A 970 3.65 1.87 -6.32
CA MET A 970 3.78 0.70 -7.20
C MET A 970 4.73 0.97 -8.37
N ALA A 971 4.59 2.12 -9.03
CA ALA A 971 5.46 2.52 -10.13
C ALA A 971 6.92 2.67 -9.69
N GLU A 972 7.20 3.27 -8.52
CA GLU A 972 8.56 3.35 -7.96
C GLU A 972 9.18 1.96 -7.76
N ASN A 973 8.47 1.05 -7.08
CA ASN A 973 9.00 -0.29 -6.83
C ASN A 973 9.23 -1.06 -8.13
N ALA A 974 8.36 -0.89 -9.13
CA ALA A 974 8.55 -1.53 -10.43
C ALA A 974 9.77 -0.97 -11.17
N MET A 975 9.90 0.36 -11.24
CA MET A 975 11.05 1.03 -11.88
C MET A 975 12.39 0.64 -11.22
N PHE A 976 12.42 0.51 -9.90
CA PHE A 976 13.68 0.27 -9.17
C PHE A 976 14.04 -1.21 -9.03
N SER A 977 13.06 -2.11 -8.93
CA SER A 977 13.32 -3.54 -8.72
C SER A 977 13.40 -4.36 -10.01
N ARG A 978 12.71 -3.93 -11.07
CA ARG A 978 12.64 -4.68 -12.35
C ARG A 978 13.19 -3.91 -13.55
N SER A 979 13.45 -2.61 -13.38
CA SER A 979 14.01 -1.72 -14.42
C SER A 979 13.31 -1.81 -15.79
N PRO A 980 11.96 -1.74 -15.87
CA PRO A 980 11.27 -1.56 -17.14
C PRO A 980 11.68 -0.23 -17.81
N ASP A 981 11.51 -0.15 -19.13
CA ASP A 981 11.88 1.05 -19.90
C ASP A 981 10.99 2.26 -19.60
N PHE A 982 9.72 1.99 -19.29
CA PHE A 982 8.69 3.00 -19.04
C PHE A 982 7.76 2.59 -17.88
N ALA A 983 7.25 3.59 -17.18
CA ALA A 983 6.08 3.45 -16.31
C ALA A 983 5.07 4.56 -16.59
N VAL A 984 3.78 4.23 -16.58
CA VAL A 984 2.69 5.19 -16.75
C VAL A 984 1.78 5.16 -15.53
N VAL A 985 1.63 6.33 -14.92
CA VAL A 985 0.75 6.56 -13.76
C VAL A 985 -0.36 7.53 -14.12
N GLN A 986 -1.63 7.11 -13.97
CA GLN A 986 -2.80 7.98 -14.13
C GLN A 986 -3.53 8.22 -12.81
N LEU A 987 -3.81 9.50 -12.50
CA LEU A 987 -4.45 9.92 -11.24
C LEU A 987 -5.39 11.11 -11.45
N SER A 988 -6.28 11.33 -10.48
CA SER A 988 -7.06 12.58 -10.39
C SER A 988 -6.15 13.78 -10.11
N PRO A 989 -6.50 15.00 -10.59
CA PRO A 989 -5.92 16.26 -10.15
C PRO A 989 -5.81 16.46 -8.64
N ALA A 990 -6.62 15.74 -7.85
CA ALA A 990 -6.52 15.70 -6.40
C ALA A 990 -5.11 15.38 -5.87
N VAL A 991 -4.23 14.76 -6.66
CA VAL A 991 -2.82 14.56 -6.30
C VAL A 991 -2.07 15.87 -6.00
N PHE A 992 -2.53 17.00 -6.56
CA PHE A 992 -1.99 18.33 -6.30
C PHE A 992 -2.50 19.00 -5.03
N HIS A 993 -3.44 18.38 -4.31
CA HIS A 993 -3.92 18.88 -3.03
C HIS A 993 -2.80 18.85 -1.96
N PRO A 994 -2.73 19.82 -1.02
CA PRO A 994 -1.66 19.90 0.00
C PRO A 994 -1.41 18.61 0.80
N MET A 995 -2.43 17.76 0.97
CA MET A 995 -2.32 16.46 1.64
C MET A 995 -1.64 15.38 0.79
N GLY A 996 -1.72 15.46 -0.54
CA GLY A 996 -1.17 14.46 -1.47
C GLY A 996 0.14 14.87 -2.12
N VAL A 997 0.34 16.17 -2.31
CA VAL A 997 1.31 16.66 -3.28
C VAL A 997 2.79 16.50 -2.87
N ASN A 998 3.07 16.46 -1.56
CA ASN A 998 4.41 16.13 -1.08
C ASN A 998 4.83 14.73 -1.54
N ARG A 999 3.91 13.76 -1.53
CA ARG A 999 4.20 12.40 -2.01
C ARG A 999 4.49 12.36 -3.51
N LEU A 1000 3.81 13.20 -4.30
CA LEU A 1000 4.09 13.36 -5.73
C LEU A 1000 5.50 13.91 -5.94
N CYS A 1001 5.87 14.99 -5.24
CA CYS A 1001 7.22 15.54 -5.30
C CYS A 1001 8.30 14.54 -4.86
N ASP A 1002 8.07 13.81 -3.77
CA ASP A 1002 8.99 12.76 -3.33
C ASP A 1002 9.19 11.70 -4.43
N SER A 1003 8.12 11.34 -5.14
CA SER A 1003 8.19 10.37 -6.24
C SER A 1003 8.97 10.92 -7.43
N ILE A 1004 8.69 12.17 -7.83
CA ILE A 1004 9.40 12.86 -8.90
C ILE A 1004 10.91 12.92 -8.60
N VAL A 1005 11.27 13.37 -7.40
CA VAL A 1005 12.67 13.46 -6.97
C VAL A 1005 13.32 12.08 -6.94
N SER A 1006 12.61 11.06 -6.45
CA SER A 1006 13.09 9.68 -6.43
C SER A 1006 13.39 9.16 -7.84
N PHE A 1007 12.46 9.32 -8.79
CA PHE A 1007 12.65 8.91 -10.18
C PHE A 1007 13.83 9.64 -10.86
N LEU A 1008 13.93 10.96 -10.66
CA LEU A 1008 15.03 11.78 -11.19
C LEU A 1008 16.39 11.38 -10.61
N GLN A 1009 16.47 11.08 -9.31
CA GLN A 1009 17.70 10.62 -8.65
C GLN A 1009 18.18 9.26 -9.19
N HIS A 1010 17.26 8.39 -9.59
CA HIS A 1010 17.58 7.14 -10.30
C HIS A 1010 17.87 7.38 -11.79
N GLY A 1011 17.80 8.63 -12.25
CA GLY A 1011 18.13 9.08 -13.59
C GLY A 1011 17.07 8.75 -14.64
N ASN A 1012 15.81 8.70 -14.22
CA ASN A 1012 14.68 8.60 -15.14
C ASN A 1012 14.22 10.00 -15.57
N ALA A 1013 13.79 10.12 -16.83
CA ALA A 1013 13.02 11.25 -17.32
C ALA A 1013 11.55 11.10 -16.94
N ILE A 1014 10.88 12.22 -16.70
CA ILE A 1014 9.48 12.27 -16.28
C ILE A 1014 8.76 13.29 -17.15
N LYS A 1015 7.60 12.93 -17.70
CA LYS A 1015 6.66 13.82 -18.35
C LYS A 1015 5.35 13.77 -17.58
N ILE A 1016 4.86 14.92 -17.11
CA ILE A 1016 3.58 15.04 -16.41
C ILE A 1016 2.67 15.89 -17.28
N ASP A 1017 1.57 15.31 -17.75
CA ASP A 1017 0.53 15.98 -18.52
C ASP A 1017 -0.74 16.11 -17.68
N VAL A 1018 -1.34 17.31 -17.67
CA VAL A 1018 -2.55 17.63 -16.93
C VAL A 1018 -3.64 18.11 -17.88
N SER A 1019 -4.00 17.26 -18.83
CA SER A 1019 -4.94 17.61 -19.90
C SER A 1019 -6.41 17.42 -19.51
N SER A 1020 -7.27 18.23 -20.14
CA SER A 1020 -8.71 17.92 -20.21
C SER A 1020 -8.92 16.65 -21.01
N VAL A 1021 -9.79 15.75 -20.53
CA VAL A 1021 -10.07 14.49 -21.24
C VAL A 1021 -10.79 14.71 -22.58
N LYS A 1022 -11.39 15.89 -22.79
CA LYS A 1022 -11.97 16.31 -24.07
C LYS A 1022 -10.97 16.29 -25.22
N LYS A 1023 -9.69 16.56 -24.91
CA LYS A 1023 -8.61 16.48 -25.91
C LYS A 1023 -8.44 15.08 -26.51
N PHE A 1024 -8.95 14.05 -25.84
CA PHE A 1024 -8.95 12.66 -26.30
C PHE A 1024 -10.30 12.21 -26.87
N CYS A 1025 -11.16 13.14 -27.29
CA CYS A 1025 -12.52 12.87 -27.79
C CYS A 1025 -13.43 12.18 -26.75
N VAL A 1026 -13.18 12.40 -25.46
CA VAL A 1026 -14.03 11.93 -24.37
C VAL A 1026 -14.97 13.07 -23.96
N PRO A 1027 -16.30 12.92 -24.05
CA PRO A 1027 -17.26 14.02 -23.83
C PRO A 1027 -17.45 14.30 -22.32
N GLN A 1028 -16.37 14.70 -21.64
CA GLN A 1028 -16.40 14.99 -20.21
C GLN A 1028 -15.63 16.25 -19.80
N SER A 1029 -16.24 17.08 -18.95
CA SER A 1029 -15.64 18.31 -18.36
C SER A 1029 -14.71 17.99 -17.18
N ARG A 1030 -13.69 17.15 -17.38
CA ARG A 1030 -12.68 16.83 -16.35
C ARG A 1030 -11.25 16.83 -16.86
N ARG A 1031 -10.29 16.98 -15.94
CA ARG A 1031 -8.84 16.84 -16.20
C ARG A 1031 -8.31 15.52 -15.64
N LEU A 1032 -7.25 15.02 -16.24
CA LEU A 1032 -6.54 13.80 -15.84
C LEU A 1032 -5.06 14.12 -15.72
N VAL A 1033 -4.40 13.60 -14.67
CA VAL A 1033 -2.95 13.68 -14.54
C VAL A 1033 -2.35 12.40 -15.08
N THR A 1034 -1.55 12.50 -16.13
CA THR A 1034 -0.78 11.39 -16.71
C THR A 1034 0.70 11.64 -16.51
N MET A 1035 1.35 10.79 -15.71
CA MET A 1035 2.80 10.79 -15.54
C MET A 1035 3.41 9.63 -16.31
N ILE A 1036 4.32 9.94 -17.24
CA ILE A 1036 5.15 8.96 -17.93
C ILE A 1036 6.56 9.08 -17.37
N VAL A 1037 7.05 8.00 -16.77
CA VAL A 1037 8.43 7.86 -16.30
C VAL A 1037 9.17 7.01 -17.32
N SER A 1038 10.39 7.38 -17.67
CA SER A 1038 11.20 6.63 -18.61
C SER A 1038 12.66 6.61 -18.22
N SER A 1039 13.32 5.47 -18.41
CA SER A 1039 14.77 5.39 -18.35
C SER A 1039 15.46 6.03 -19.56
N CYS A 1040 14.71 6.48 -20.57
CA CYS A 1040 15.23 7.18 -21.74
C CYS A 1040 14.89 8.69 -21.73
N HIS A 1041 15.89 9.54 -22.00
CA HIS A 1041 15.69 11.01 -22.02
C HIS A 1041 15.02 11.52 -23.31
N GLY A 1042 14.73 10.64 -24.27
CA GLY A 1042 14.06 11.00 -25.53
C GLY A 1042 12.58 11.35 -25.38
N LEU A 1043 12.01 11.13 -24.18
CA LEU A 1043 10.61 11.38 -23.85
C LEU A 1043 10.21 12.86 -24.04
N SER A 1044 11.08 13.81 -23.68
CA SER A 1044 10.74 15.23 -23.74
C SER A 1044 10.51 15.76 -25.16
N ALA A 1045 11.08 15.11 -26.17
CA ALA A 1045 10.95 15.54 -27.56
C ALA A 1045 9.62 15.10 -28.22
N VAL A 1046 8.76 14.38 -27.50
CA VAL A 1046 7.50 13.83 -28.01
C VAL A 1046 6.35 14.32 -27.13
N PRO A 1047 5.41 15.12 -27.67
CA PRO A 1047 4.21 15.47 -26.91
C PRO A 1047 3.30 14.25 -26.78
N ILE A 1048 2.55 14.18 -25.68
CA ILE A 1048 1.51 13.14 -25.51
C ILE A 1048 0.37 13.34 -26.52
N HIS A 1049 0.19 14.58 -27.00
CA HIS A 1049 -0.79 14.94 -28.01
C HIS A 1049 -0.09 15.40 -29.31
N PRO A 1050 -0.41 14.84 -30.48
CA PRO A 1050 0.11 15.37 -31.75
C PRO A 1050 -0.47 16.77 -32.04
N ALA A 1051 0.38 17.71 -32.46
CA ALA A 1051 0.05 19.12 -32.70
C ALA A 1051 -0.93 19.40 -33.88
N HIS A 1052 -1.47 18.37 -34.53
CA HIS A 1052 -2.32 18.49 -35.73
C HIS A 1052 -3.64 17.74 -35.62
N GLN A 1053 -4.31 17.87 -34.47
CA GLN A 1053 -5.76 17.72 -34.39
C GLN A 1053 -6.37 19.00 -33.80
N THR A 1054 -5.97 20.15 -34.36
CA THR A 1054 -6.89 21.29 -34.37
C THR A 1054 -8.13 20.86 -35.15
N PRO A 1055 -9.36 21.08 -34.65
CA PRO A 1055 -10.55 20.92 -35.47
C PRO A 1055 -10.36 21.78 -36.72
N ASP A 1056 -10.45 21.16 -37.89
CA ASP A 1056 -10.40 21.87 -39.16
C ASP A 1056 -11.53 22.92 -39.15
N PRO A 1057 -11.31 24.22 -39.43
CA PRO A 1057 -12.36 25.23 -39.33
C PRO A 1057 -13.54 25.00 -40.29
N VAL A 1058 -13.42 24.03 -41.21
CA VAL A 1058 -14.39 23.73 -42.28
C VAL A 1058 -14.65 22.21 -42.42
N GLY A 1059 -14.20 21.37 -41.48
CA GLY A 1059 -14.43 19.93 -41.51
C GLY A 1059 -14.75 19.40 -40.12
N GLN A 1060 -15.97 18.88 -39.92
CA GLN A 1060 -16.39 18.29 -38.65
C GLN A 1060 -15.34 17.28 -38.15
N PRO A 1061 -14.92 17.35 -36.88
CA PRO A 1061 -14.06 16.32 -36.32
C PRO A 1061 -14.80 14.98 -36.37
N GLU A 1062 -14.24 13.99 -37.07
CA GLU A 1062 -14.69 12.60 -36.96
C GLU A 1062 -14.54 12.19 -35.48
N GLY A 1063 -15.64 12.15 -34.74
CA GLY A 1063 -15.67 11.55 -33.39
C GLY A 1063 -16.12 12.43 -32.22
N GLU A 1064 -16.70 13.62 -32.42
CA GLU A 1064 -17.47 14.22 -31.33
C GLU A 1064 -18.71 13.34 -31.04
N LEU A 1065 -18.77 12.75 -29.84
CA LEU A 1065 -19.96 12.09 -29.30
C LEU A 1065 -21.08 13.14 -29.17
N THR A 1066 -21.87 13.28 -30.23
CA THR A 1066 -23.09 14.10 -30.27
C THR A 1066 -24.29 13.25 -29.85
N LEU A 1067 -25.42 13.87 -29.51
CA LEU A 1067 -26.71 13.22 -29.21
C LEU A 1067 -27.07 12.00 -30.10
N PRO A 1068 -26.80 11.99 -31.42
CA PRO A 1068 -26.99 10.82 -32.30
C PRO A 1068 -26.19 9.56 -31.91
N SER A 1069 -25.05 9.69 -31.23
CA SER A 1069 -24.16 8.57 -30.85
C SER A 1069 -24.66 7.72 -29.67
N LEU A 1070 -25.68 8.20 -28.94
CA LEU A 1070 -26.41 7.44 -27.92
C LEU A 1070 -27.83 7.08 -28.39
N ALA A 1071 -28.29 7.64 -29.51
CA ALA A 1071 -29.66 7.48 -29.99
C ALA A 1071 -29.99 6.04 -30.43
N ASP A 1072 -29.00 5.25 -30.86
CA ASP A 1072 -29.16 3.83 -31.21
C ASP A 1072 -29.43 2.93 -29.98
N LEU A 1073 -29.14 3.41 -28.76
CA LEU A 1073 -29.38 2.69 -27.50
C LEU A 1073 -30.77 2.93 -26.92
N SER A 1074 -31.64 3.69 -27.59
CA SER A 1074 -32.96 4.11 -27.09
C SER A 1074 -34.04 3.00 -27.09
N PHE A 1075 -33.68 1.75 -26.81
CA PHE A 1075 -34.63 0.63 -26.75
C PHE A 1075 -35.13 0.36 -25.32
N GLU A 1076 -36.39 -0.06 -25.19
CA GLU A 1076 -36.97 -0.49 -23.92
C GLU A 1076 -36.44 -1.88 -23.52
N ASN A 1077 -35.93 -2.05 -22.29
CA ASN A 1077 -35.48 -3.34 -21.77
C ASN A 1077 -36.67 -4.32 -21.59
N PRO A 1078 -36.73 -5.44 -22.33
CA PRO A 1078 -37.85 -6.39 -22.24
C PRO A 1078 -37.79 -7.34 -21.04
N ARG A 1079 -36.75 -7.29 -20.18
CA ARG A 1079 -36.51 -8.25 -19.09
C ARG A 1079 -36.39 -7.59 -17.73
N THR A 1080 -37.49 -7.54 -16.99
CA THR A 1080 -37.52 -7.19 -15.57
C THR A 1080 -37.35 -8.40 -14.62
N SER A 1081 -36.91 -9.59 -15.08
CA SER A 1081 -37.06 -10.81 -14.26
C SER A 1081 -36.01 -11.95 -14.34
N GLN A 1082 -34.79 -11.81 -14.89
CA GLN A 1082 -33.84 -12.95 -14.92
C GLN A 1082 -32.37 -12.65 -14.55
N THR A 1083 -31.74 -13.63 -13.90
CA THR A 1083 -30.55 -13.60 -13.03
C THR A 1083 -29.20 -13.77 -13.74
N GLY A 1084 -28.98 -13.07 -14.86
CA GLY A 1084 -27.66 -13.02 -15.52
C GLY A 1084 -27.43 -11.68 -16.19
N PHE A 1085 -26.55 -10.85 -15.63
CA PHE A 1085 -26.27 -9.50 -16.10
C PHE A 1085 -24.96 -9.49 -16.89
N VAL A 1086 -24.99 -9.17 -18.18
CA VAL A 1086 -23.82 -8.96 -19.04
C VAL A 1086 -24.14 -7.79 -19.97
N CYS A 1087 -23.27 -6.80 -20.10
CA CYS A 1087 -23.48 -5.65 -21.00
C CYS A 1087 -22.79 -5.90 -22.36
N SER A 1088 -23.55 -6.07 -23.45
CA SER A 1088 -23.05 -6.43 -24.80
C SER A 1088 -23.43 -5.40 -25.90
N LEU A 1089 -22.79 -5.51 -27.06
CA LEU A 1089 -23.04 -4.71 -28.28
C LEU A 1089 -24.54 -4.68 -28.71
N PRO A 1090 -25.07 -3.55 -29.22
CA PRO A 1090 -26.31 -3.50 -29.98
C PRO A 1090 -26.16 -4.09 -31.39
N PRO A 1091 -27.23 -4.68 -31.97
CA PRO A 1091 -27.16 -5.24 -33.32
C PRO A 1091 -26.94 -4.15 -34.38
N ARG A 1092 -25.96 -4.33 -35.26
CA ARG A 1092 -25.77 -3.49 -36.45
C ARG A 1092 -26.93 -3.69 -37.42
N ALA A 1093 -27.55 -2.60 -37.89
CA ALA A 1093 -28.60 -2.63 -38.89
C ALA A 1093 -28.07 -3.09 -40.26
N VAL A 1094 -28.18 -4.38 -40.55
CA VAL A 1094 -28.32 -4.95 -41.90
C VAL A 1094 -29.37 -6.07 -41.82
N PRO A 1095 -30.43 -6.04 -42.64
CA PRO A 1095 -31.51 -7.01 -42.53
C PRO A 1095 -31.12 -8.32 -43.21
N ASP A 1096 -31.10 -9.41 -42.46
CA ASP A 1096 -31.12 -10.76 -43.03
C ASP A 1096 -32.15 -11.61 -42.25
N GLU A 1097 -33.12 -12.15 -42.99
CA GLU A 1097 -34.37 -12.75 -42.49
C GLU A 1097 -34.22 -14.08 -41.73
N ASN A 1098 -33.04 -14.43 -41.19
CA ASN A 1098 -32.86 -15.71 -40.51
C ASN A 1098 -31.84 -15.69 -39.36
N THR A 1099 -31.93 -14.70 -38.45
CA THR A 1099 -31.13 -14.74 -37.20
C THR A 1099 -32.00 -14.60 -35.95
N THR A 1100 -32.07 -15.69 -35.20
CA THR A 1100 -32.63 -15.78 -33.84
C THR A 1100 -32.00 -14.75 -32.90
N SER A 1101 -32.81 -13.79 -32.44
CA SER A 1101 -32.72 -13.04 -31.17
C SER A 1101 -31.32 -12.88 -30.55
N ILE A 1102 -30.58 -11.83 -30.97
CA ILE A 1102 -29.44 -11.34 -30.20
C ILE A 1102 -29.95 -10.27 -29.22
N ARG A 1103 -29.81 -10.56 -27.94
CA ARG A 1103 -30.43 -9.84 -26.82
C ARG A 1103 -29.49 -8.72 -26.38
N CYS A 1104 -29.88 -7.47 -26.59
CA CYS A 1104 -29.17 -6.29 -26.07
C CYS A 1104 -29.56 -6.09 -24.59
N TYR A 1105 -28.59 -6.04 -23.67
CA TYR A 1105 -28.83 -5.98 -22.22
C TYR A 1105 -28.57 -4.55 -21.70
N ASN A 1106 -29.62 -3.71 -21.69
CA ASN A 1106 -29.60 -2.40 -21.04
C ASN A 1106 -30.18 -2.51 -19.64
N HIS A 1107 -29.37 -2.37 -18.59
CA HIS A 1107 -29.88 -2.30 -17.21
C HIS A 1107 -30.65 -0.97 -17.00
N ASN A 1108 -31.74 -0.98 -16.22
CA ASN A 1108 -32.48 0.20 -15.72
C ASN A 1108 -33.21 1.14 -16.69
N THR A 1109 -33.40 0.83 -17.98
CA THR A 1109 -34.34 1.64 -18.80
C THR A 1109 -35.74 1.59 -18.17
N GLY A 1110 -36.35 2.75 -17.93
CA GLY A 1110 -37.66 2.94 -17.29
C GLY A 1110 -37.63 3.20 -15.77
N ARG A 1111 -36.46 3.22 -15.12
CA ARG A 1111 -36.37 3.49 -13.66
C ARG A 1111 -36.38 4.99 -13.36
N LYS A 1112 -37.52 5.50 -12.88
CA LYS A 1112 -37.65 6.91 -12.46
C LYS A 1112 -36.76 7.22 -11.26
N ILE A 1113 -35.98 8.30 -11.39
CA ILE A 1113 -35.19 8.89 -10.29
C ILE A 1113 -36.03 10.01 -9.66
N PRO A 1114 -36.08 10.14 -8.32
CA PRO A 1114 -36.74 11.28 -7.67
C PRO A 1114 -36.19 12.61 -8.22
N GLU A 1115 -37.07 13.56 -8.54
CA GLU A 1115 -36.70 14.85 -9.17
C GLU A 1115 -35.60 15.59 -8.40
N GLU A 1116 -35.61 15.50 -7.07
CA GLU A 1116 -34.62 16.11 -6.17
C GLU A 1116 -33.18 15.55 -6.34
N LYS A 1117 -33.01 14.40 -7.01
CA LYS A 1117 -31.71 13.73 -7.24
C LYS A 1117 -31.35 13.59 -8.71
N ALA A 1118 -32.23 14.01 -9.61
CA ALA A 1118 -32.08 13.83 -11.05
C ALA A 1118 -31.21 14.94 -11.65
N ARG A 1119 -29.98 14.63 -12.08
CA ARG A 1119 -29.21 15.50 -12.97
C ARG A 1119 -29.42 15.05 -14.41
N ILE A 1120 -30.36 15.72 -15.09
CA ILE A 1120 -30.60 15.47 -16.51
C ILE A 1120 -29.32 15.81 -17.28
N VAL A 1121 -28.83 14.82 -18.00
CA VAL A 1121 -27.68 14.93 -18.87
C VAL A 1121 -28.12 15.76 -20.06
N ASP A 1122 -27.60 16.98 -20.14
CA ASP A 1122 -27.66 17.76 -21.35
C ASP A 1122 -26.54 17.25 -22.28
N LEU A 1123 -26.96 16.47 -23.29
CA LEU A 1123 -26.08 15.85 -24.28
C LEU A 1123 -25.58 16.86 -25.33
N ASP A 1124 -26.17 18.05 -25.40
CA ASP A 1124 -25.65 19.18 -26.16
C ASP A 1124 -24.70 20.04 -25.30
N SER A 1125 -24.78 19.90 -23.96
CA SER A 1125 -23.81 20.49 -23.05
C SER A 1125 -22.53 19.67 -22.99
N ASN A 1126 -21.44 20.41 -22.87
CA ASN A 1126 -20.12 19.85 -22.73
C ASN A 1126 -19.82 19.36 -21.28
N ASP A 1127 -20.82 19.25 -20.40
CA ASP A 1127 -20.68 19.27 -18.94
C ASP A 1127 -20.98 17.95 -18.21
N ILE A 1128 -20.89 16.85 -18.95
CA ILE A 1128 -21.07 15.50 -18.40
C ILE A 1128 -19.79 15.09 -17.66
N ASN A 1129 -19.90 14.63 -16.41
CA ASN A 1129 -18.76 14.10 -15.66
C ASN A 1129 -19.12 12.73 -15.09
N VAL A 1130 -18.47 11.69 -15.60
CA VAL A 1130 -18.59 10.33 -15.06
C VAL A 1130 -17.54 10.19 -13.96
N THR A 1131 -18.02 10.06 -12.73
CA THR A 1131 -17.20 9.87 -11.53
C THR A 1131 -17.67 8.63 -10.79
N THR A 1132 -16.92 8.20 -9.77
CA THR A 1132 -17.28 7.06 -8.91
C THR A 1132 -18.67 7.12 -8.26
N HIS A 1133 -19.34 8.27 -8.29
CA HIS A 1133 -20.68 8.45 -7.73
C HIS A 1133 -21.79 8.52 -8.79
N SER A 1134 -21.46 8.65 -10.08
CA SER A 1134 -22.41 8.84 -11.19
C SER A 1134 -23.32 7.64 -11.52
N ARG A 1135 -23.35 6.61 -10.68
CA ARG A 1135 -24.05 5.35 -10.92
C ARG A 1135 -25.56 5.53 -11.14
N HIS A 1136 -26.20 6.48 -10.46
CA HIS A 1136 -27.65 6.74 -10.57
C HIS A 1136 -28.00 8.22 -10.56
N ASP A 1137 -27.04 9.13 -10.71
CA ASP A 1137 -27.29 10.57 -10.60
C ASP A 1137 -27.46 11.22 -11.99
N LEU A 1138 -26.96 10.56 -13.04
CA LEU A 1138 -27.06 11.01 -14.43
C LEU A 1138 -28.31 10.43 -15.10
N VAL A 1139 -29.21 11.32 -15.52
CA VAL A 1139 -30.49 11.00 -16.13
C VAL A 1139 -30.45 11.23 -17.63
N HIS A 1140 -30.92 10.29 -18.43
CA HIS A 1140 -30.98 10.44 -19.88
C HIS A 1140 -31.99 11.54 -20.28
N PRO A 1141 -31.66 12.44 -21.23
CA PRO A 1141 -32.46 13.63 -21.52
C PRO A 1141 -33.89 13.36 -22.02
N THR A 1142 -34.08 12.33 -22.84
CA THR A 1142 -35.41 12.03 -23.42
C THR A 1142 -36.23 11.01 -22.60
N ARG A 1143 -35.63 9.88 -22.21
CA ARG A 1143 -36.33 8.81 -21.46
C ARG A 1143 -36.53 9.13 -19.97
N LEU A 1144 -35.79 10.10 -19.42
CA LEU A 1144 -35.89 10.56 -18.02
C LEU A 1144 -35.69 9.46 -16.97
N ASP A 1145 -34.86 8.46 -17.28
CA ASP A 1145 -34.38 7.42 -16.36
C ASP A 1145 -32.84 7.50 -16.21
N SER A 1146 -32.25 6.64 -15.37
CA SER A 1146 -30.79 6.57 -15.22
C SER A 1146 -30.08 6.13 -16.51
N LEU A 1147 -28.92 6.72 -16.81
CA LEU A 1147 -28.05 6.18 -17.86
C LEU A 1147 -27.69 4.70 -17.59
N THR A 1148 -27.70 3.91 -18.65
CA THR A 1148 -27.30 2.51 -18.65
C THR A 1148 -25.77 2.38 -18.53
N VAL A 1149 -25.28 1.19 -18.16
CA VAL A 1149 -23.84 0.89 -18.13
C VAL A 1149 -23.17 1.17 -19.50
N ARG A 1150 -23.83 0.80 -20.60
CA ARG A 1150 -23.28 0.99 -21.96
C ARG A 1150 -23.14 2.47 -22.30
N GLU A 1151 -24.13 3.29 -21.96
CA GLU A 1151 -24.08 4.73 -22.22
C GLU A 1151 -22.97 5.40 -21.42
N LEU A 1152 -22.83 5.05 -20.14
CA LEU A 1152 -21.70 5.51 -19.34
C LEU A 1152 -20.36 5.05 -19.91
N ALA A 1153 -20.27 3.81 -20.41
CA ALA A 1153 -19.05 3.28 -21.01
C ALA A 1153 -18.66 4.05 -22.28
N ARG A 1154 -19.62 4.39 -23.14
CA ARG A 1154 -19.39 5.26 -24.31
C ARG A 1154 -18.93 6.65 -23.91
N ILE A 1155 -19.57 7.26 -22.90
CA ILE A 1155 -19.15 8.56 -22.35
C ILE A 1155 -17.74 8.48 -21.74
N GLN A 1156 -17.36 7.34 -21.18
CA GLN A 1156 -15.99 7.08 -20.67
C GLN A 1156 -14.98 6.74 -21.78
N GLY A 1157 -15.43 6.58 -23.04
CA GLY A 1157 -14.57 6.29 -24.19
C GLY A 1157 -14.20 4.81 -24.36
N PHE A 1158 -14.95 3.88 -23.77
CA PHE A 1158 -14.77 2.45 -24.05
C PHE A 1158 -15.32 2.08 -25.44
N PRO A 1159 -14.65 1.19 -26.17
CA PRO A 1159 -15.18 0.69 -27.42
C PRO A 1159 -16.40 -0.20 -27.15
N ASP A 1160 -17.34 -0.21 -28.09
CA ASP A 1160 -18.61 -0.91 -27.90
C ASP A 1160 -18.46 -2.42 -27.76
N ASP A 1161 -17.39 -3.01 -28.32
CA ASP A 1161 -17.05 -4.43 -28.19
C ASP A 1161 -16.47 -4.81 -26.82
N PHE A 1162 -16.17 -3.82 -25.96
CA PHE A 1162 -15.74 -4.07 -24.60
C PHE A 1162 -16.91 -4.57 -23.74
N VAL A 1163 -16.82 -5.81 -23.25
CA VAL A 1163 -17.88 -6.47 -22.48
C VAL A 1163 -17.58 -6.38 -20.98
N PHE A 1164 -18.54 -5.83 -20.21
CA PHE A 1164 -18.45 -5.76 -18.74
C PHE A 1164 -19.17 -6.95 -18.10
N TYR A 1165 -18.49 -7.60 -17.13
CA TYR A 1165 -18.97 -8.79 -16.43
C TYR A 1165 -19.23 -8.52 -14.94
N GLY A 1166 -19.97 -9.42 -14.30
CA GLY A 1166 -20.32 -9.34 -12.87
C GLY A 1166 -21.74 -8.84 -12.64
N SER A 1167 -22.07 -8.58 -11.38
CA SER A 1167 -23.37 -7.98 -11.02
C SER A 1167 -23.54 -6.60 -11.66
N GLU A 1168 -24.79 -6.16 -11.85
CA GLU A 1168 -25.10 -4.81 -12.33
C GLU A 1168 -24.31 -3.74 -11.56
N ARG A 1169 -24.21 -3.91 -10.23
CA ARG A 1169 -23.41 -3.06 -9.36
C ARG A 1169 -21.96 -2.96 -9.79
N GLN A 1170 -21.32 -4.11 -9.99
CA GLN A 1170 -19.92 -4.18 -10.38
C GLN A 1170 -19.71 -3.58 -11.76
N GLN A 1171 -20.62 -3.79 -12.71
CA GLN A 1171 -20.50 -3.22 -14.05
C GLN A 1171 -20.55 -1.69 -14.04
N TYR A 1172 -21.44 -1.08 -13.24
CA TYR A 1172 -21.43 0.37 -13.05
C TYR A 1172 -20.14 0.84 -12.36
N GLU A 1173 -19.69 0.15 -11.31
CA GLU A 1173 -18.44 0.49 -10.60
C GLU A 1173 -17.21 0.38 -11.54
N HIS A 1174 -17.14 -0.64 -12.40
CA HIS A 1174 -16.09 -0.79 -13.42
C HIS A 1174 -16.01 0.42 -14.34
N VAL A 1175 -17.14 0.89 -14.85
CA VAL A 1175 -17.18 2.04 -15.77
C VAL A 1175 -16.89 3.35 -15.05
N THR A 1176 -17.48 3.57 -13.87
CA THR A 1176 -17.32 4.83 -13.14
C THR A 1176 -15.94 4.98 -12.50
N PHE A 1177 -15.28 3.87 -12.18
CA PHE A 1177 -13.94 3.87 -11.57
C PHE A 1177 -12.83 3.88 -12.62
N ALA A 1178 -13.11 3.44 -13.85
CA ALA A 1178 -12.14 3.35 -14.93
C ALA A 1178 -11.53 4.70 -15.34
N GLN A 1179 -10.30 4.66 -15.86
CA GLN A 1179 -9.74 5.77 -16.62
C GLN A 1179 -10.17 5.71 -18.09
N PRO A 1180 -10.19 6.83 -18.83
CA PRO A 1180 -10.63 6.85 -20.21
C PRO A 1180 -9.60 6.12 -21.10
N PRO A 1181 -9.99 5.07 -21.85
CA PRO A 1181 -9.05 4.33 -22.70
C PRO A 1181 -8.34 5.21 -23.73
N ALA A 1182 -9.01 6.23 -24.25
CA ALA A 1182 -8.44 7.18 -25.20
C ALA A 1182 -7.23 7.96 -24.64
N ALA A 1183 -7.29 8.36 -23.36
CA ALA A 1183 -6.17 9.04 -22.70
C ALA A 1183 -4.97 8.10 -22.50
N ALA A 1184 -5.24 6.85 -22.11
CA ALA A 1184 -4.21 5.82 -21.98
C ALA A 1184 -3.57 5.46 -23.33
N ARG A 1185 -4.35 5.42 -24.41
CA ARG A 1185 -3.87 5.23 -25.78
C ARG A 1185 -2.91 6.33 -26.21
N ALA A 1186 -3.22 7.60 -25.93
CA ALA A 1186 -2.34 8.71 -26.27
C ALA A 1186 -0.97 8.60 -25.56
N ALA A 1187 -0.96 8.21 -24.28
CA ALA A 1187 0.28 7.93 -23.55
C ALA A 1187 1.09 6.79 -24.20
N ALA A 1188 0.41 5.73 -24.62
CA ALA A 1188 1.03 4.60 -25.32
C ALA A 1188 1.63 5.01 -26.68
N GLU A 1189 0.92 5.81 -27.49
CA GLU A 1189 1.40 6.31 -28.78
C GLU A 1189 2.60 7.25 -28.63
N CYS A 1190 2.64 8.06 -27.57
CA CYS A 1190 3.80 8.86 -27.20
C CYS A 1190 5.03 7.96 -26.97
N ILE A 1191 4.90 6.93 -26.13
CA ILE A 1191 5.99 5.98 -25.85
C ILE A 1191 6.44 5.26 -27.11
N LYS A 1192 5.52 4.78 -27.97
CA LYS A 1192 5.89 4.15 -29.25
C LYS A 1192 6.66 5.08 -30.17
N THR A 1193 6.30 6.36 -30.19
CA THR A 1193 7.02 7.36 -30.99
C THR A 1193 8.45 7.54 -30.47
N VAL A 1194 8.64 7.55 -29.15
CA VAL A 1194 9.97 7.57 -28.53
C VAL A 1194 10.77 6.33 -28.96
N ILE A 1195 10.22 5.12 -28.78
CA ILE A 1195 10.86 3.85 -29.16
C ILE A 1195 11.24 3.85 -30.64
N LYS A 1196 10.33 4.27 -31.53
CA LYS A 1196 10.55 4.34 -32.99
C LYS A 1196 11.72 5.27 -33.34
N ARG A 1197 11.78 6.47 -32.74
CA ARG A 1197 12.87 7.42 -32.98
C ARG A 1197 14.23 6.82 -32.61
N PHE A 1198 14.33 6.06 -31.51
CA PHE A 1198 15.57 5.38 -31.13
C PHE A 1198 15.96 4.27 -32.12
N ARG A 1199 14.98 3.48 -32.60
CA ARG A 1199 15.20 2.45 -33.62
C ARG A 1199 15.74 3.06 -34.94
N GLU A 1200 15.22 4.21 -35.36
CA GLU A 1200 15.61 4.88 -36.62
C GLU A 1200 17.01 5.52 -36.57
N VAL A 1201 17.43 6.08 -35.43
CA VAL A 1201 18.77 6.71 -35.29
C VAL A 1201 19.89 5.69 -35.49
N LYS A 1202 19.76 4.48 -34.93
CA LYS A 1202 20.78 3.42 -35.07
C LYS A 1202 20.89 2.85 -36.49
N LEU A 1203 19.80 2.81 -37.26
CA LEU A 1203 19.83 2.37 -38.66
C LEU A 1203 20.69 3.30 -39.53
N ARG A 1204 20.63 4.62 -39.27
CA ARG A 1204 21.42 5.63 -40.00
C ARG A 1204 22.91 5.58 -39.65
N ASP A 1205 23.25 5.28 -38.39
CA ASP A 1205 24.64 5.09 -37.97
C ASP A 1205 25.26 3.79 -38.53
N GLY A 1206 24.44 2.80 -38.86
CA GLY A 1206 24.86 1.53 -39.49
C GLY A 1206 25.16 1.64 -41.00
N GLU A 1207 24.47 2.52 -41.73
CA GLU A 1207 24.64 2.68 -43.19
C GLU A 1207 25.65 3.78 -43.60
N GLY A 1208 26.21 4.53 -42.65
CA GLY A 1208 26.99 5.75 -42.91
C GLY A 1208 28.49 5.72 -42.57
N SER A 1209 29.10 4.57 -42.25
CA SER A 1209 30.53 4.51 -41.90
C SER A 1209 31.45 4.42 -43.14
N GLN A 1210 31.43 5.45 -44.00
CA GLN A 1210 32.66 5.82 -44.72
C GLN A 1210 33.48 6.69 -43.76
N ARG A 1211 34.52 6.07 -43.18
CA ARG A 1211 35.51 6.73 -42.32
C ARG A 1211 35.96 8.08 -42.92
N PRO A 1212 35.86 9.20 -42.18
CA PRO A 1212 36.53 10.43 -42.61
C PRO A 1212 38.04 10.21 -42.54
N ASN A 1213 38.72 10.46 -43.65
CA ASN A 1213 40.17 10.44 -43.74
C ASN A 1213 40.80 11.26 -42.60
N LYS A 1214 41.74 10.64 -41.87
CA LYS A 1214 42.66 11.29 -40.94
C LYS A 1214 43.24 12.55 -41.59
N ARG A 1215 42.81 13.74 -41.15
CA ARG A 1215 43.58 14.97 -41.38
C ARG A 1215 44.78 14.95 -40.43
N ARG A 1216 45.96 15.00 -41.04
CA ARG A 1216 47.28 15.22 -40.43
C ARG A 1216 47.20 16.32 -39.36
N ARG A 1217 47.75 16.04 -38.18
CA ARG A 1217 48.28 17.08 -37.28
C ARG A 1217 49.54 17.64 -37.93
N GLU A 1218 49.56 18.94 -38.18
CA GLU A 1218 50.79 19.71 -38.33
C GLU A 1218 51.21 20.14 -36.93
N ASP A 1219 52.25 19.49 -36.39
CA ASP A 1219 52.95 19.96 -35.20
C ASP A 1219 54.00 20.99 -35.63
N ASN A 1220 53.89 22.21 -35.10
CA ASN A 1220 54.95 23.21 -35.09
C ASN A 1220 55.57 23.25 -33.68
N GLY A 1221 56.77 22.70 -33.54
CA GLY A 1221 57.61 22.84 -32.35
C GLY A 1221 59.01 22.28 -32.65
N PRO A 1222 60.11 23.01 -32.36
CA PRO A 1222 61.37 22.82 -33.05
C PRO A 1222 62.17 21.61 -32.54
N SER A 1223 62.76 20.95 -33.52
CA SER A 1223 63.86 19.99 -33.51
C SER A 1223 64.77 19.96 -32.28
N GLN A 1224 64.96 18.75 -31.74
CA GLN A 1224 66.28 18.24 -31.38
C GLN A 1224 66.33 16.72 -31.57
N GLU A 1225 67.27 16.28 -32.40
CA GLU A 1225 67.67 14.89 -32.63
C GLU A 1225 68.14 14.23 -31.32
N VAL A 1226 68.05 12.90 -31.23
CA VAL A 1226 69.19 11.98 -30.98
C VAL A 1226 68.68 10.53 -30.82
N SER A 1227 69.20 9.66 -31.71
CA SER A 1227 69.42 8.18 -31.67
C SER A 1227 68.34 7.22 -31.12
N ARG A 1228 67.87 6.21 -31.89
CA ARG A 1228 68.48 4.86 -32.09
C ARG A 1228 68.85 4.22 -30.74
N GLU A 1229 68.36 3.08 -30.27
CA GLU A 1229 68.07 1.71 -30.78
C GLU A 1229 67.02 1.09 -29.82
N GLY A 1230 66.08 0.21 -30.19
CA GLY A 1230 66.27 -1.12 -30.73
C GLY A 1230 65.81 -2.17 -29.70
N ALA A 1231 64.58 -2.70 -29.85
CA ALA A 1231 64.10 -4.06 -29.55
C ALA A 1231 62.57 -4.10 -29.66
#